data_AF-A0A7R9L118-F1
#
_entry.id   AF-A0A7R9L118-F1
#
_cell.length_a   1.000
_cell.length_b   1.000
_cell.length_c   1.000
_cell.angle_alpha   90.00
_cell.angle_beta   90.00
_cell.angle_gamma   90.00
#
_symmetry.space_group_name_H-M   'P 1'
#
loop_
_entity.id
_entity.type
_entity.pdbx_description
1 polymer ?
#
loop_
_entity_poly.entity_id
_entity_poly.type
_entity_poly.pdbx_seq_one_letter_code
_entity_poly.pdbx_strand_id
1 'polypeptide(L)'
;MPLKTEVYDKDHNINEYTLSNSTGGLEVKIIDYGATITHVFVTDKSGQKRDVVLGWDDLEGYLGNRGRNPFFGAAIGRCGNRISNGKFELNGQSYTLALNNGPNALHGGLKGYDKHRWTLIGKTNDSISLELVSPDGDEGYPGELRVELTYTVTDANELTLDYTARLAAAEHSVDTIVNLTNHSYFNLSGCSADGPELDVLNHTVRMSVHNYLDINDAFQPTGKILSTKSDTPAMDFTTGNDQEWHTIGERIGQVLPNGYDHCYVIDTDPKKYNIGGNESVNEAVVEVRSPLTGISLTFSTTEPGFQFYTGNNVTEAQRTKTTQAVPAIELRKNSGFCLERKKLANILPEEFAMNLIQVLCPAEEDAKRPEDTLTGVKLTDVWTETERFADTFDEIEFFADLNRSRFLATISAQNAFAESVGPLIVALIKCSSRPELERLVQMLMSLLKSQDYLYIAYSLSLWLAVFDSDFHQSEENRRLFADHLTELLTLCSIHCQTCNQNDTKLTPEFQLHIKVPALKTVRSILHVMSSQTALTSAHVSLGLQTCADARLGDYHSAPELFVHLFDCIYGVLNELLLQHKSVAIASVASTHTLIADLMRALMTVSAEQRFVDYEPPVRHELEICSKNMDRLLTLTAGLGADYAVFAPHLMAAYVSHTERVSVHAVVKKNVMSGMNRLLKVMSGADSNAVEMLYSRFTDSKRQIFKLIFDNFDKYYKFKGQI
;
A
#
# COMPACT_ATOMS: atom_id res chain seq x y z
N MET A 1 -5.93 -27.14 -6.59
CA MET A 1 -6.64 -27.38 -7.87
C MET A 1 -5.95 -28.55 -8.61
N PRO A 2 -6.49 -29.16 -9.67
CA PRO A 2 -5.73 -30.19 -10.40
C PRO A 2 -4.51 -29.57 -11.08
N LEU A 3 -3.38 -30.29 -11.05
CA LEU A 3 -2.17 -29.97 -11.82
C LEU A 3 -2.52 -29.82 -13.30
N LYS A 4 -2.04 -28.73 -13.93
CA LYS A 4 -2.15 -28.56 -15.38
C LYS A 4 -0.80 -28.83 -16.04
N THR A 5 -0.82 -29.43 -17.22
CA THR A 5 0.36 -29.67 -18.04
C THR A 5 0.08 -29.17 -19.45
N GLU A 6 0.97 -28.32 -19.95
CA GLU A 6 0.85 -27.69 -21.26
C GLU A 6 2.18 -27.82 -22.01
N VAL A 7 2.13 -27.82 -23.34
CA VAL A 7 3.35 -27.75 -24.16
C VAL A 7 3.81 -26.30 -24.15
N TYR A 8 4.96 -26.04 -23.55
CA TYR A 8 5.56 -24.70 -23.46
C TYR A 8 6.26 -24.32 -24.77
N ASP A 9 7.03 -25.25 -25.33
CA ASP A 9 7.68 -25.09 -26.63
C ASP A 9 7.65 -26.41 -27.38
N LYS A 10 7.01 -26.40 -28.56
CA LYS A 10 6.78 -27.61 -29.34
C LYS A 10 8.05 -28.10 -30.06
N ASP A 11 8.89 -27.17 -30.52
CA ASP A 11 10.05 -27.47 -31.34
C ASP A 11 11.16 -28.13 -30.51
N HIS A 12 11.27 -27.72 -29.24
CA HIS A 12 12.21 -28.25 -28.27
C HIS A 12 11.59 -29.33 -27.36
N ASN A 13 10.29 -29.62 -27.53
CA ASN A 13 9.52 -30.58 -26.73
C ASN A 13 9.58 -30.27 -25.21
N ILE A 14 9.43 -28.99 -24.85
CA ILE A 14 9.43 -28.51 -23.46
C ILE A 14 7.99 -28.41 -22.96
N ASN A 15 7.76 -28.86 -21.74
CA ASN A 15 6.46 -28.79 -21.07
C ASN A 15 6.48 -27.78 -19.93
N GLU A 16 5.34 -27.13 -19.69
CA GLU A 16 5.04 -26.35 -18.49
C GLU A 16 4.07 -27.12 -17.59
N TYR A 17 4.32 -27.06 -16.29
CA TYR A 17 3.52 -27.62 -15.22
C TYR A 17 3.01 -26.48 -14.35
N THR A 18 1.69 -26.38 -14.15
CA THR A 18 1.08 -25.38 -13.26
C THR A 18 0.55 -26.05 -12.00
N LEU A 19 1.17 -25.75 -10.87
CA LEU A 19 0.72 -26.09 -9.53
C LEU A 19 -0.13 -24.96 -8.97
N SER A 20 -1.29 -25.29 -8.38
CA SER A 20 -2.11 -24.29 -7.69
C SER A 20 -2.73 -24.90 -6.45
N ASN A 21 -2.67 -24.18 -5.34
CA ASN A 21 -3.32 -24.62 -4.11
C ASN A 21 -4.86 -24.59 -4.24
N SER A 22 -5.56 -25.14 -3.25
CA SER A 22 -7.03 -25.25 -3.29
C SER A 22 -7.71 -23.90 -3.06
N THR A 23 -7.06 -23.01 -2.31
CA THR A 23 -7.56 -21.67 -1.96
C THR A 23 -7.46 -20.67 -3.12
N GLY A 24 -6.61 -20.95 -4.12
CA GLY A 24 -6.35 -20.05 -5.25
C GLY A 24 -5.40 -18.89 -4.92
N GLY A 25 -4.82 -18.87 -3.71
CA GLY A 25 -3.90 -17.83 -3.25
C GLY A 25 -2.48 -17.95 -3.81
N LEU A 26 -2.07 -19.16 -4.24
CA LEU A 26 -0.76 -19.43 -4.82
C LEU A 26 -0.89 -20.28 -6.09
N GLU A 27 -0.25 -19.82 -7.16
CA GLU A 27 -0.06 -20.58 -8.40
C GLU A 27 1.38 -20.47 -8.88
N VAL A 28 2.01 -21.59 -9.20
CA VAL A 28 3.41 -21.69 -9.60
C VAL A 28 3.50 -22.41 -10.93
N LYS A 29 4.24 -21.85 -11.88
CA LYS A 29 4.50 -22.45 -13.20
C LYS A 29 5.96 -22.84 -13.31
N ILE A 30 6.21 -24.08 -13.75
CA ILE A 30 7.54 -24.67 -13.85
C ILE A 30 7.68 -25.33 -15.22
N ILE A 31 8.79 -25.10 -15.92
CA ILE A 31 9.12 -25.80 -17.17
C ILE A 31 10.16 -26.90 -16.96
N ASP A 32 10.10 -27.97 -17.77
CA ASP A 32 11.08 -29.07 -17.71
C ASP A 32 12.48 -28.69 -18.24
N TYR A 33 12.65 -27.52 -18.85
CA TYR A 33 13.97 -26.97 -19.16
C TYR A 33 14.57 -26.26 -17.93
N GLY A 34 15.71 -26.76 -17.43
CA GLY A 34 16.39 -26.24 -16.25
C GLY A 34 15.64 -26.42 -14.94
N ALA A 35 14.53 -27.19 -14.95
CA ALA A 35 13.54 -27.22 -13.87
C ALA A 35 13.19 -25.78 -13.43
N THR A 36 12.83 -24.93 -14.39
CA THR A 36 12.80 -23.47 -14.17
C THR A 36 11.44 -23.03 -13.68
N ILE A 37 11.39 -22.29 -12.57
CA ILE A 37 10.19 -21.55 -12.16
C ILE A 37 10.01 -20.37 -13.12
N THR A 38 8.96 -20.39 -13.93
CA THR A 38 8.66 -19.32 -14.89
C THR A 38 7.76 -18.25 -14.29
N HIS A 39 6.83 -18.64 -13.41
CA HIS A 39 5.87 -17.73 -12.78
C HIS A 39 5.57 -18.15 -11.35
N VAL A 40 5.34 -17.15 -10.50
CA VAL A 40 4.80 -17.33 -9.16
C VAL A 40 3.76 -16.25 -8.97
N PHE A 41 2.50 -16.66 -8.96
CA PHE A 41 1.40 -15.76 -8.78
C PHE A 41 0.87 -15.80 -7.35
N VAL A 42 0.78 -14.61 -6.74
CA VAL A 42 0.25 -14.41 -5.38
C VAL A 42 -0.77 -13.27 -5.43
N THR A 43 -1.85 -13.38 -4.66
CA THR A 43 -2.85 -12.31 -4.54
C THR A 43 -2.34 -11.21 -3.60
N ASP A 44 -2.36 -9.96 -4.05
CA ASP A 44 -1.96 -8.79 -3.25
C ASP A 44 -3.08 -8.30 -2.31
N LYS A 45 -2.76 -7.31 -1.46
CA LYS A 45 -3.72 -6.72 -0.49
C LYS A 45 -4.96 -6.07 -1.14
N SER A 46 -4.93 -5.82 -2.46
CA SER A 46 -6.06 -5.30 -3.24
C SER A 46 -6.89 -6.39 -3.93
N GLY A 47 -6.54 -7.67 -3.71
CA GLY A 47 -7.17 -8.82 -4.36
C GLY A 47 -6.67 -9.08 -5.79
N GLN A 48 -5.61 -8.40 -6.24
CA GLN A 48 -5.05 -8.59 -7.57
C GLN A 48 -3.96 -9.67 -7.56
N LYS A 49 -4.03 -10.61 -8.50
CA LYS A 49 -3.01 -11.65 -8.69
C LYS A 49 -1.77 -11.04 -9.36
N ARG A 50 -0.61 -11.14 -8.71
CA ARG A 50 0.68 -10.57 -9.15
C ARG A 50 1.69 -11.67 -9.42
N ASP A 51 2.39 -11.56 -10.54
CA ASP A 51 3.55 -12.40 -10.84
C ASP A 51 4.81 -11.81 -10.19
N VAL A 52 5.27 -12.46 -9.12
CA VAL A 52 6.32 -11.92 -8.24
C VAL A 52 7.72 -12.41 -8.59
N VAL A 53 7.92 -13.11 -9.71
CA VAL A 53 9.26 -13.54 -10.17
C VAL A 53 9.61 -13.01 -11.54
N LEU A 54 10.88 -12.68 -11.77
CA LEU A 54 11.39 -12.31 -13.10
C LEU A 54 11.58 -13.56 -13.99
N GLY A 55 11.51 -13.38 -15.30
CA GLY A 55 11.65 -14.46 -16.28
C GLY A 55 11.28 -14.01 -17.68
N TRP A 56 10.96 -14.98 -18.55
CA TRP A 56 10.43 -14.75 -19.89
C TRP A 56 9.11 -15.49 -20.12
N ASP A 57 8.32 -14.97 -21.06
CA ASP A 57 7.10 -15.63 -21.55
C ASP A 57 7.41 -16.82 -22.46
N ASP A 58 8.62 -16.90 -23.05
CA ASP A 58 9.01 -17.94 -24.01
C ASP A 58 10.40 -18.56 -23.74
N LEU A 59 10.63 -19.72 -24.35
CA LEU A 59 11.87 -20.51 -24.20
C LEU A 59 13.10 -19.78 -24.74
N GLU A 60 12.96 -18.95 -25.77
CA GLU A 60 14.05 -18.21 -26.40
C GLU A 60 14.80 -17.30 -25.42
N GLY A 61 14.09 -16.71 -24.46
CA GLY A 61 14.70 -15.97 -23.36
C GLY A 61 15.58 -16.85 -22.47
N TYR A 62 15.07 -18.02 -22.07
CA TYR A 62 15.81 -18.97 -21.23
C TYR A 62 17.00 -19.63 -21.95
N LEU A 63 16.93 -19.79 -23.28
CA LEU A 63 18.06 -20.24 -24.12
C LEU A 63 19.17 -19.18 -24.26
N GLY A 64 18.88 -17.92 -23.90
CA GLY A 64 19.83 -16.81 -24.01
C GLY A 64 19.87 -16.17 -25.40
N ASN A 65 18.90 -16.45 -26.26
CA ASN A 65 18.81 -15.86 -27.60
C ASN A 65 18.37 -14.38 -27.58
N ARG A 66 17.84 -13.92 -26.44
CA ARG A 66 17.44 -12.51 -26.18
C ARG A 66 18.36 -11.80 -25.19
N GLY A 67 19.64 -12.14 -25.22
CA GLY A 67 20.63 -11.64 -24.28
C GLY A 67 21.01 -12.68 -23.22
N ARG A 68 22.01 -12.37 -22.41
CA ARG A 68 22.52 -13.30 -21.40
C ARG A 68 21.41 -13.66 -20.41
N ASN A 69 21.08 -14.94 -20.28
CA ASN A 69 20.22 -15.44 -19.21
C ASN A 69 21.00 -15.42 -17.89
N PRO A 70 20.61 -14.59 -16.89
CA PRO A 70 21.27 -14.54 -15.58
C PRO A 70 20.67 -15.59 -14.63
N PHE A 71 20.29 -16.76 -15.18
CA PHE A 71 19.73 -17.91 -14.48
C PHE A 71 18.32 -17.70 -13.88
N PHE A 72 17.45 -16.92 -14.52
CA PHE A 72 16.11 -16.64 -13.97
C PHE A 72 15.35 -17.94 -13.65
N GLY A 73 15.06 -18.17 -12.36
CA GLY A 73 14.17 -19.22 -11.87
C GLY A 73 14.72 -20.65 -11.94
N ALA A 74 15.92 -20.85 -12.47
CA ALA A 74 16.44 -22.18 -12.80
C ALA A 74 16.97 -22.95 -11.58
N ALA A 75 16.93 -24.28 -11.65
CA ALA A 75 17.68 -25.14 -10.76
C ALA A 75 19.18 -25.11 -11.13
N ILE A 76 20.02 -24.90 -10.13
CA ILE A 76 21.46 -24.70 -10.29
C ILE A 76 22.24 -25.91 -9.76
N GLY A 77 23.16 -26.40 -10.56
CA GLY A 77 24.10 -27.47 -10.19
C GLY A 77 25.07 -27.81 -11.34
N ARG A 78 26.06 -28.69 -11.12
CA ARG A 78 26.26 -29.53 -9.92
C ARG A 78 26.65 -28.77 -8.65
N CYS A 79 27.38 -27.66 -8.81
CA CYS A 79 27.71 -26.73 -7.71
C CYS A 79 27.29 -25.30 -8.04
N GLY A 80 26.35 -24.76 -7.28
CA GLY A 80 25.95 -23.36 -7.31
C GLY A 80 27.01 -22.43 -6.73
N ASN A 81 26.98 -21.18 -7.20
CA ASN A 81 27.96 -20.13 -6.89
C ASN A 81 29.37 -20.44 -7.44
N ARG A 82 30.41 -19.79 -6.92
CA ARG A 82 31.76 -19.77 -7.52
C ARG A 82 32.69 -20.84 -6.93
N ILE A 83 33.48 -21.47 -7.79
CA ILE A 83 34.67 -22.25 -7.43
C ILE A 83 35.91 -21.50 -7.94
N SER A 84 36.73 -21.05 -6.99
CA SER A 84 37.94 -20.25 -7.25
C SER A 84 38.87 -20.96 -8.23
N ASN A 85 39.32 -20.26 -9.26
CA ASN A 85 40.21 -20.79 -10.30
C ASN A 85 39.65 -21.99 -11.09
N GLY A 86 38.35 -22.31 -10.93
CA GLY A 86 37.71 -23.47 -11.51
C GLY A 86 38.41 -24.78 -11.16
N LYS A 87 39.01 -24.88 -9.97
CA LYS A 87 39.76 -26.05 -9.55
C LYS A 87 39.37 -26.47 -8.14
N PHE A 88 39.35 -27.77 -7.92
CA PHE A 88 39.22 -28.37 -6.61
C PHE A 88 40.01 -29.68 -6.57
N GLU A 89 40.33 -30.13 -5.37
CA GLU A 89 40.92 -31.43 -5.13
C GLU A 89 39.90 -32.31 -4.43
N LEU A 90 39.80 -33.57 -4.84
CA LEU A 90 38.97 -34.57 -4.21
C LEU A 90 39.74 -35.89 -4.17
N ASN A 91 39.92 -36.43 -2.96
CA ASN A 91 40.62 -37.69 -2.70
C ASN A 91 42.05 -37.73 -3.29
N GLY A 92 42.78 -36.62 -3.18
CA GLY A 92 44.15 -36.50 -3.71
C GLY A 92 44.22 -36.30 -5.23
N GLN A 93 43.09 -36.20 -5.91
CA GLN A 93 43.00 -35.96 -7.36
C GLN A 93 42.52 -34.53 -7.64
N SER A 94 43.24 -33.82 -8.50
CA SER A 94 42.85 -32.48 -8.94
C SER A 94 41.86 -32.53 -10.11
N TYR A 95 40.80 -31.76 -10.02
CA TYR A 95 39.78 -31.58 -11.06
C TYR A 95 39.80 -30.14 -11.57
N THR A 96 39.54 -29.96 -12.86
CA THR A 96 39.48 -28.64 -13.51
C THR A 96 38.13 -28.49 -14.21
N LEU A 97 37.47 -27.38 -13.91
CA LEU A 97 36.16 -26.97 -14.39
C LEU A 97 36.29 -25.85 -15.43
N ALA A 98 35.24 -25.63 -16.21
CA ALA A 98 35.21 -24.52 -17.15
C ALA A 98 35.21 -23.15 -16.45
N LEU A 99 36.09 -22.25 -16.88
CA LEU A 99 36.14 -20.86 -16.40
C LEU A 99 35.11 -20.01 -17.14
N ASN A 100 33.87 -20.04 -16.66
CA ASN A 100 32.74 -19.31 -17.24
C ASN A 100 32.43 -17.96 -16.53
N ASN A 101 33.19 -17.59 -15.48
CA ASN A 101 33.05 -16.31 -14.79
C ASN A 101 34.41 -15.73 -14.40
N GLY A 102 35.08 -15.08 -15.36
CA GLY A 102 36.41 -14.51 -15.15
C GLY A 102 37.40 -15.62 -14.78
N PRO A 103 38.13 -15.51 -13.65
CA PRO A 103 39.02 -16.58 -13.20
C PRO A 103 38.29 -17.76 -12.56
N ASN A 104 36.96 -17.75 -12.41
CA ASN A 104 36.21 -18.73 -11.63
C ASN A 104 35.32 -19.63 -12.51
N ALA A 105 35.00 -20.81 -11.99
CA ALA A 105 33.83 -21.58 -12.43
C ALA A 105 32.60 -21.12 -11.62
N LEU A 106 31.44 -20.99 -12.25
CA LEU A 106 30.21 -20.46 -11.66
C LEU A 106 29.01 -21.33 -12.06
N HIS A 107 28.15 -21.65 -11.08
CA HIS A 107 26.84 -22.29 -11.29
C HIS A 107 26.90 -23.56 -12.15
N GLY A 108 27.87 -24.43 -11.87
CA GLY A 108 27.98 -25.73 -12.52
C GLY A 108 28.68 -25.76 -13.89
N GLY A 109 29.04 -24.62 -14.48
CA GLY A 109 29.86 -24.58 -15.70
C GLY A 109 29.16 -23.98 -16.92
N LEU A 110 29.62 -24.30 -18.13
CA LEU A 110 29.09 -23.74 -19.38
C LEU A 110 27.64 -24.20 -19.61
N LYS A 111 27.39 -25.50 -19.44
CA LYS A 111 26.10 -26.17 -19.52
C LYS A 111 25.75 -26.83 -18.18
N GLY A 112 25.61 -26.00 -17.15
CA GLY A 112 25.05 -26.40 -15.85
C GLY A 112 23.61 -26.89 -15.94
N TYR A 113 23.06 -27.29 -14.79
CA TYR A 113 21.75 -27.92 -14.69
C TYR A 113 20.58 -27.04 -15.20
N ASP A 114 20.80 -25.73 -15.24
CA ASP A 114 19.89 -24.72 -15.79
C ASP A 114 19.66 -24.86 -17.30
N LYS A 115 20.55 -25.56 -18.01
CA LYS A 115 20.53 -25.71 -19.47
C LYS A 115 20.26 -27.13 -19.96
N HIS A 116 19.82 -28.00 -19.05
CA HIS A 116 19.41 -29.36 -19.38
C HIS A 116 17.90 -29.50 -19.27
N ARG A 117 17.34 -30.40 -20.07
CA ARG A 117 15.97 -30.83 -19.87
C ARG A 117 15.92 -31.89 -18.78
N TRP A 118 15.05 -31.68 -17.80
CA TRP A 118 14.77 -32.60 -16.72
C TRP A 118 13.61 -33.54 -17.10
N THR A 119 13.62 -34.74 -16.55
CA THR A 119 12.60 -35.77 -16.80
C THR A 119 11.57 -35.75 -15.69
N LEU A 120 10.29 -35.66 -16.02
CA LEU A 120 9.22 -35.83 -15.02
C LEU A 120 9.15 -37.29 -14.55
N ILE A 121 9.37 -37.51 -13.25
CA ILE A 121 9.36 -38.84 -12.62
C ILE A 121 8.22 -39.03 -11.62
N GLY A 122 7.59 -37.94 -11.16
CA GLY A 122 6.47 -37.98 -10.23
C GLY A 122 5.54 -36.77 -10.36
N LYS A 123 4.25 -36.94 -10.07
CA LYS A 123 3.29 -35.84 -10.00
C LYS A 123 2.06 -36.19 -9.14
N THR A 124 1.54 -35.19 -8.44
CA THR A 124 0.23 -35.19 -7.79
C THR A 124 -0.55 -33.96 -8.27
N ASN A 125 -1.60 -33.55 -7.55
CA ASN A 125 -2.30 -32.29 -7.86
C ASN A 125 -1.53 -31.04 -7.37
N ASP A 126 -0.73 -31.22 -6.32
CA ASP A 126 -0.04 -30.19 -5.56
C ASP A 126 1.49 -30.28 -5.66
N SER A 127 2.04 -31.33 -6.30
CA SER A 127 3.48 -31.47 -6.51
C SER A 127 3.88 -32.06 -7.87
N ILE A 128 5.12 -31.79 -8.28
CA ILE A 128 5.82 -32.46 -9.39
C ILE A 128 7.25 -32.79 -8.96
N SER A 129 7.77 -33.92 -9.45
CA SER A 129 9.16 -34.37 -9.22
C SER A 129 9.88 -34.52 -10.56
N LEU A 130 10.98 -33.80 -10.72
CA LEU A 130 11.81 -33.76 -11.93
C LEU A 130 13.18 -34.39 -11.63
N GLU A 131 13.71 -35.22 -12.53
CA GLU A 131 15.04 -35.85 -12.44
C GLU A 131 16.00 -35.35 -13.52
N LEU A 132 17.25 -35.12 -13.14
CA LEU A 132 18.38 -34.97 -14.04
C LEU A 132 19.46 -36.00 -13.73
N VAL A 133 19.96 -36.68 -14.76
CA VAL A 133 21.13 -37.55 -14.68
C VAL A 133 22.33 -36.79 -15.26
N SER A 134 23.26 -36.41 -14.40
CA SER A 134 24.52 -35.77 -14.78
C SER A 134 25.60 -36.85 -14.84
N PRO A 135 26.10 -37.22 -16.03
CA PRO A 135 27.06 -38.32 -16.18
C PRO A 135 28.41 -38.01 -15.51
N ASP A 136 29.25 -39.04 -15.37
CA ASP A 136 30.65 -38.87 -14.97
C ASP A 136 31.39 -37.95 -15.96
N GLY A 137 32.14 -36.98 -15.43
CA GLY A 137 32.88 -35.98 -16.19
C GLY A 137 32.05 -34.80 -16.71
N ASP A 138 30.74 -34.74 -16.45
CA ASP A 138 29.88 -33.63 -16.85
C ASP A 138 30.42 -32.30 -16.28
N GLU A 139 30.69 -31.33 -17.15
CA GLU A 139 31.38 -30.05 -16.83
C GLU A 139 32.71 -30.18 -16.06
N GLY A 140 33.31 -31.37 -16.04
CA GLY A 140 34.55 -31.68 -15.31
C GLY A 140 34.36 -32.24 -13.89
N TYR A 141 33.12 -32.51 -13.47
CA TYR A 141 32.83 -33.12 -12.17
C TYR A 141 32.87 -34.66 -12.25
N PRO A 142 33.53 -35.36 -11.31
CA PRO A 142 33.59 -36.83 -11.28
C PRO A 142 32.26 -37.46 -10.84
N GLY A 143 31.97 -38.67 -11.31
CA GLY A 143 30.85 -39.50 -10.87
C GLY A 143 29.51 -39.16 -11.54
N GLU A 144 28.75 -40.18 -11.93
CA GLU A 144 27.35 -40.02 -12.36
C GLU A 144 26.49 -39.66 -11.15
N LEU A 145 25.81 -38.52 -11.22
CA LEU A 145 24.92 -38.01 -10.20
C LEU A 145 23.48 -37.92 -10.72
N ARG A 146 22.56 -38.58 -10.01
CA ARG A 146 21.12 -38.45 -10.21
C ARG A 146 20.58 -37.42 -9.23
N VAL A 147 19.92 -36.40 -9.74
CA VAL A 147 19.33 -35.34 -8.94
C VAL A 147 17.84 -35.31 -9.19
N GLU A 148 17.06 -35.43 -8.12
CA GLU A 148 15.63 -35.23 -8.10
C GLU A 148 15.30 -33.90 -7.43
N LEU A 149 14.39 -33.15 -8.02
CA LEU A 149 13.85 -31.90 -7.50
C LEU A 149 12.33 -31.97 -7.50
N THR A 150 11.75 -31.94 -6.30
CA THR A 150 10.30 -31.93 -6.10
C THR A 150 9.84 -30.53 -5.73
N TYR A 151 8.87 -30.01 -6.48
CA TYR A 151 8.15 -28.77 -6.17
C TYR A 151 6.80 -29.13 -5.58
N THR A 152 6.45 -28.54 -4.44
CA THR A 152 5.15 -28.75 -3.78
C THR A 152 4.53 -27.42 -3.41
N VAL A 153 3.23 -27.23 -3.67
CA VAL A 153 2.46 -26.08 -3.17
C VAL A 153 1.48 -26.51 -2.08
N THR A 154 1.29 -25.70 -1.04
CA THR A 154 0.33 -26.00 0.04
C THR A 154 -0.80 -24.97 0.12
N ASP A 155 -1.89 -25.33 0.79
CA ASP A 155 -3.01 -24.43 1.05
C ASP A 155 -2.65 -23.26 2.00
N ALA A 156 -1.49 -23.33 2.66
CA ALA A 156 -0.91 -22.24 3.43
C ALA A 156 -0.07 -21.26 2.57
N ASN A 157 -0.22 -21.32 1.24
CA ASN A 157 0.57 -20.57 0.26
C ASN A 157 2.09 -20.82 0.38
N GLU A 158 2.48 -22.06 0.70
CA GLU A 158 3.90 -22.45 0.72
C GLU A 158 4.29 -23.07 -0.61
N LEU A 159 5.51 -22.78 -1.07
CA LEU A 159 6.21 -23.44 -2.16
C LEU A 159 7.47 -24.11 -1.59
N THR A 160 7.48 -25.44 -1.56
CA THR A 160 8.63 -26.23 -1.10
C THR A 160 9.39 -26.80 -2.30
N LEU A 161 10.72 -26.75 -2.22
CA LEU A 161 11.69 -27.31 -3.16
C LEU A 161 12.54 -28.33 -2.41
N ASP A 162 12.32 -29.61 -2.70
CA ASP A 162 13.04 -30.73 -2.10
C ASP A 162 14.04 -31.30 -3.10
N TYR A 163 15.32 -31.25 -2.76
CA TYR A 163 16.39 -31.78 -3.60
C TYR A 163 16.90 -33.10 -3.03
N THR A 164 17.02 -34.12 -3.86
CA THR A 164 17.69 -35.38 -3.52
C THR A 164 18.78 -35.65 -4.55
N ALA A 165 20.00 -35.93 -4.09
CA ALA A 165 21.13 -36.23 -4.95
C ALA A 165 21.73 -37.61 -4.60
N ARG A 166 21.92 -38.47 -5.60
CA ARG A 166 22.36 -39.86 -5.42
C ARG A 166 23.39 -40.21 -6.49
N LEU A 167 24.55 -40.74 -6.07
CA LEU A 167 25.49 -41.34 -7.01
C LEU A 167 24.91 -42.62 -7.61
N ALA A 168 25.26 -42.90 -8.87
CA ALA A 168 24.97 -44.19 -9.47
C ALA A 168 25.73 -45.31 -8.73
N ALA A 169 25.03 -46.41 -8.45
CA ALA A 169 25.66 -47.61 -7.92
C ALA A 169 26.42 -48.31 -9.05
N ALA A 170 27.74 -48.25 -9.02
CA ALA A 170 28.63 -48.92 -9.96
C ALA A 170 29.91 -49.32 -9.24
N GLU A 171 30.54 -50.42 -9.69
CA GLU A 171 31.80 -50.97 -9.15
C GLU A 171 32.96 -49.94 -9.16
N HIS A 172 32.82 -48.85 -9.91
CA HIS A 172 33.78 -47.75 -10.04
C HIS A 172 33.16 -46.37 -9.80
N SER A 173 32.08 -46.28 -9.03
CA SER A 173 31.52 -44.98 -8.65
C SER A 173 32.57 -44.21 -7.84
N VAL A 174 32.74 -42.92 -8.15
CA VAL A 174 33.72 -42.03 -7.53
C VAL A 174 33.00 -40.92 -6.81
N ASP A 175 33.61 -40.45 -5.71
CA ASP A 175 33.08 -39.35 -4.94
C ASP A 175 32.87 -38.10 -5.80
N THR A 176 31.86 -37.29 -5.50
CA THR A 176 31.64 -35.99 -6.15
C THR A 176 31.28 -34.92 -5.14
N ILE A 177 31.54 -33.68 -5.54
CA ILE A 177 31.05 -32.48 -4.89
C ILE A 177 29.64 -32.11 -5.44
N VAL A 178 28.68 -31.76 -4.58
CA VAL A 178 27.35 -31.21 -4.90
C VAL A 178 26.92 -30.00 -4.03
N ASN A 179 26.39 -28.94 -4.65
CA ASN A 179 25.76 -27.79 -3.98
C ASN A 179 24.60 -27.26 -4.84
N LEU A 180 23.35 -27.57 -4.46
CA LEU A 180 22.17 -27.33 -5.30
C LEU A 180 21.30 -26.20 -4.75
N THR A 181 20.77 -25.37 -5.65
CA THR A 181 19.89 -24.25 -5.28
C THR A 181 18.95 -23.87 -6.41
N ASN A 182 18.01 -22.97 -6.15
CA ASN A 182 17.16 -22.35 -7.17
C ASN A 182 17.44 -20.86 -7.25
N HIS A 183 17.54 -20.33 -8.46
CA HIS A 183 17.95 -18.94 -8.71
C HIS A 183 16.77 -18.05 -9.14
N SER A 184 15.61 -18.20 -8.48
CA SER A 184 14.46 -17.30 -8.67
C SER A 184 14.79 -15.87 -8.23
N TYR A 185 14.39 -14.90 -9.07
CA TYR A 185 14.49 -13.48 -8.76
C TYR A 185 13.11 -12.97 -8.40
N PHE A 186 12.91 -12.59 -7.15
CA PHE A 186 11.67 -12.06 -6.64
C PHE A 186 11.59 -10.54 -6.79
N ASN A 187 10.41 -10.06 -7.14
CA ASN A 187 9.97 -8.69 -6.96
C ASN A 187 8.52 -8.74 -6.45
N LEU A 188 8.36 -8.61 -5.13
CA LEU A 188 7.04 -8.75 -4.47
C LEU A 188 6.06 -7.63 -4.83
N SER A 189 6.53 -6.53 -5.41
CA SER A 189 5.65 -5.47 -5.93
C SER A 189 5.01 -5.86 -7.28
N GLY A 190 5.59 -6.85 -7.98
CA GLY A 190 5.39 -7.05 -9.41
C GLY A 190 6.06 -5.93 -10.20
N CYS A 191 6.64 -6.23 -11.37
CA CYS A 191 7.08 -5.17 -12.28
C CYS A 191 5.84 -4.59 -12.99
N SER A 192 5.64 -3.27 -13.01
CA SER A 192 4.51 -2.63 -13.71
C SER A 192 4.97 -1.39 -14.50
N ALA A 193 4.41 -1.19 -15.69
CA ALA A 193 4.70 -0.04 -16.55
C ALA A 193 4.16 1.29 -16.00
N ASP A 194 3.13 1.23 -15.16
CA ASP A 194 2.40 2.41 -14.67
C ASP A 194 2.72 2.76 -13.21
N GLY A 195 3.69 2.07 -12.59
CA GLY A 195 4.07 2.23 -11.18
C GLY A 195 5.51 2.74 -10.99
N PRO A 196 5.84 3.34 -9.84
CA PRO A 196 7.16 3.92 -9.58
C PRO A 196 8.32 2.90 -9.46
N GLU A 197 8.07 1.58 -9.50
CA GLU A 197 9.04 0.60 -8.98
C GLU A 197 9.27 -0.59 -9.91
N LEU A 198 10.23 -0.38 -10.81
CA LEU A 198 10.91 -1.43 -11.58
C LEU A 198 11.95 -2.20 -10.77
N ASP A 199 12.30 -1.73 -9.57
CA ASP A 199 13.35 -2.28 -8.70
C ASP A 199 12.85 -2.62 -7.29
N VAL A 200 13.70 -3.32 -6.53
CA VAL A 200 13.38 -3.88 -5.21
C VAL A 200 13.94 -3.05 -4.05
N LEU A 201 14.43 -1.84 -4.31
CA LEU A 201 15.15 -1.05 -3.29
C LEU A 201 14.24 -0.64 -2.11
N ASN A 202 12.94 -0.55 -2.32
CA ASN A 202 11.95 -0.23 -1.28
C ASN A 202 11.39 -1.46 -0.56
N HIS A 203 11.76 -2.69 -0.95
CA HIS A 203 11.40 -3.88 -0.19
C HIS A 203 12.06 -3.83 1.18
N THR A 204 11.28 -4.09 2.22
CA THR A 204 11.78 -4.16 3.59
C THR A 204 12.18 -5.59 3.91
N VAL A 205 13.32 -5.76 4.55
CA VAL A 205 13.95 -7.05 4.86
C VAL A 205 14.22 -7.13 6.36
N ARG A 206 13.98 -8.32 6.91
CA ARG A 206 14.37 -8.74 8.25
C ARG A 206 15.06 -10.10 8.15
N MET A 207 16.13 -10.29 8.92
CA MET A 207 16.86 -11.55 9.00
C MET A 207 17.10 -11.96 10.45
N SER A 208 17.07 -13.26 10.74
CA SER A 208 17.52 -13.81 12.04
C SER A 208 19.02 -14.11 12.06
N VAL A 209 19.78 -13.61 11.07
CA VAL A 209 21.15 -14.04 10.77
C VAL A 209 22.16 -12.92 10.94
N HIS A 210 23.12 -13.11 11.85
CA HIS A 210 24.07 -12.07 12.30
C HIS A 210 25.46 -12.13 11.66
N ASN A 211 25.69 -13.05 10.71
CA ASN A 211 27.01 -13.31 10.14
C ASN A 211 26.93 -13.48 8.62
N TYR A 212 28.01 -13.13 7.93
CA TYR A 212 28.15 -13.33 6.48
C TYR A 212 29.59 -13.67 6.08
N LEU A 213 29.75 -14.17 4.85
CA LEU A 213 31.03 -14.51 4.25
C LEU A 213 31.66 -13.31 3.56
N ASP A 214 32.85 -12.96 4.03
CA ASP A 214 33.69 -11.95 3.40
C ASP A 214 34.17 -12.42 2.01
N ILE A 215 34.21 -11.48 1.06
CA ILE A 215 34.61 -11.73 -0.32
C ILE A 215 35.68 -10.73 -0.78
N ASN A 216 36.53 -11.13 -1.72
CA ASN A 216 37.45 -10.22 -2.38
C ASN A 216 36.84 -9.56 -3.63
N ASP A 217 37.60 -8.68 -4.29
CA ASP A 217 37.17 -7.97 -5.51
C ASP A 217 36.80 -8.89 -6.69
N ALA A 218 37.25 -10.15 -6.67
CA ALA A 218 36.87 -11.18 -7.65
C ALA A 218 35.62 -11.99 -7.23
N PHE A 219 34.90 -11.54 -6.20
CA PHE A 219 33.76 -12.20 -5.56
C PHE A 219 34.08 -13.60 -5.03
N GLN A 220 35.35 -13.85 -4.67
CA GLN A 220 35.77 -15.11 -4.07
C GLN A 220 35.72 -14.98 -2.54
N PRO A 221 35.18 -15.97 -1.82
CA PRO A 221 35.23 -15.99 -0.36
C PRO A 221 36.67 -15.89 0.16
N THR A 222 36.92 -15.03 1.15
CA THR A 222 38.28 -14.81 1.69
C THR A 222 38.67 -15.84 2.74
N GLY A 223 37.73 -16.60 3.27
CA GLY A 223 37.98 -17.41 4.46
C GLY A 223 37.55 -16.74 5.78
N LYS A 224 36.93 -15.57 5.76
CA LYS A 224 36.47 -14.90 6.98
C LYS A 224 34.95 -14.90 7.07
N ILE A 225 34.46 -15.26 8.25
CA ILE A 225 33.07 -15.01 8.67
C ILE A 225 33.09 -13.71 9.46
N LEU A 226 32.33 -12.73 9.02
CA LEU A 226 32.25 -11.41 9.63
C LEU A 226 30.87 -11.19 10.25
N SER A 227 30.83 -10.47 11.36
CA SER A 227 29.59 -10.06 12.00
C SER A 227 28.94 -8.92 11.20
N THR A 228 27.64 -9.05 10.95
CA THR A 228 26.86 -7.96 10.35
C THR A 228 26.81 -6.73 11.25
N LYS A 229 26.81 -6.91 12.58
CA LYS A 229 26.72 -5.79 13.54
C LYS A 229 28.03 -5.06 13.78
N SER A 230 29.10 -5.78 14.12
CA SER A 230 30.35 -5.15 14.57
C SER A 230 31.32 -4.84 13.44
N ASP A 231 31.38 -5.70 12.42
CA ASP A 231 32.40 -5.60 11.38
C ASP A 231 31.88 -4.80 10.19
N THR A 232 30.65 -5.10 9.73
CA THR A 232 30.07 -4.48 8.53
C THR A 232 28.60 -4.12 8.71
N PRO A 233 28.27 -3.01 9.40
CA PRO A 233 26.88 -2.59 9.68
C PRO A 233 25.99 -2.44 8.44
N ALA A 234 26.55 -2.22 7.24
CA ALA A 234 25.78 -2.19 5.99
C ALA A 234 25.12 -3.54 5.62
N MET A 235 25.60 -4.64 6.21
CA MET A 235 25.11 -6.01 5.99
C MET A 235 24.05 -6.43 7.02
N ASP A 236 23.74 -5.59 8.02
CA ASP A 236 22.90 -5.96 9.15
C ASP A 236 21.41 -5.72 8.91
N PHE A 237 20.67 -6.79 8.66
CA PHE A 237 19.20 -6.81 8.60
C PHE A 237 18.57 -7.43 9.86
N THR A 238 19.34 -7.54 10.96
CA THR A 238 18.88 -8.29 12.12
C THR A 238 18.06 -7.46 13.09
N THR A 239 16.94 -8.01 13.52
CA THR A 239 16.12 -7.40 14.57
C THR A 239 16.73 -7.65 15.94
N GLY A 240 17.06 -6.58 16.66
CA GLY A 240 17.15 -6.63 18.12
C GLY A 240 15.76 -6.79 18.76
N ASN A 241 15.64 -6.47 20.05
CA ASN A 241 14.37 -6.47 20.78
C ASN A 241 13.30 -5.49 20.23
N ASP A 242 13.61 -4.69 19.18
CA ASP A 242 12.85 -3.51 18.77
C ASP A 242 12.11 -3.62 17.40
N GLN A 243 11.86 -4.83 16.86
CA GLN A 243 10.99 -5.06 15.67
C GLN A 243 11.36 -4.28 14.38
N GLU A 244 12.58 -3.78 14.23
CA GLU A 244 12.98 -2.92 13.10
C GLU A 244 13.08 -3.64 11.73
N TRP A 245 12.63 -2.98 10.67
CA TRP A 245 12.75 -3.43 9.28
C TRP A 245 13.63 -2.47 8.49
N HIS A 246 14.49 -3.00 7.62
CA HIS A 246 15.38 -2.17 6.78
C HIS A 246 15.05 -2.33 5.31
N THR A 247 15.04 -1.23 4.55
CA THR A 247 14.87 -1.34 3.10
C THR A 247 16.16 -1.86 2.46
N ILE A 248 16.04 -2.62 1.37
CA ILE A 248 17.21 -3.08 0.59
C ILE A 248 18.06 -1.87 0.16
N GLY A 249 17.43 -0.77 -0.24
CA GLY A 249 18.11 0.42 -0.74
C GLY A 249 18.81 1.26 0.31
N GLU A 250 18.48 1.11 1.61
CA GLU A 250 18.98 1.98 2.68
C GLU A 250 20.51 2.07 2.73
N ARG A 251 21.17 0.91 2.61
CA ARG A 251 22.62 0.77 2.81
C ARG A 251 23.34 0.12 1.62
N ILE A 252 22.64 -0.23 0.55
CA ILE A 252 23.21 -0.94 -0.62
C ILE A 252 24.41 -0.23 -1.26
N GLY A 253 24.43 1.12 -1.24
CA GLY A 253 25.53 1.92 -1.79
C GLY A 253 26.84 1.82 -0.99
N GLN A 254 26.78 1.30 0.23
CA GLN A 254 27.94 1.05 1.10
C GLN A 254 28.52 -0.36 0.89
N VAL A 255 27.80 -1.23 0.17
CA VAL A 255 28.15 -2.63 -0.04
C VAL A 255 28.95 -2.77 -1.33
N LEU A 256 30.25 -3.00 -1.17
CA LEU A 256 31.17 -3.19 -2.29
C LEU A 256 31.12 -4.63 -2.83
N PRO A 257 31.45 -4.85 -4.11
CA PRO A 257 31.74 -3.81 -5.11
C PRO A 257 30.50 -3.22 -5.78
N ASN A 258 29.31 -3.84 -5.68
CA ASN A 258 28.14 -3.42 -6.48
C ASN A 258 26.76 -3.71 -5.86
N GLY A 259 26.64 -3.69 -4.52
CA GLY A 259 25.42 -4.07 -3.80
C GLY A 259 25.49 -5.49 -3.22
N TYR A 260 24.37 -5.97 -2.66
CA TYR A 260 24.37 -7.28 -2.01
C TYR A 260 24.53 -8.42 -3.03
N ASP A 261 25.61 -9.19 -2.90
CA ASP A 261 25.88 -10.48 -3.53
C ASP A 261 26.70 -11.33 -2.54
N HIS A 262 26.12 -11.61 -1.37
CA HIS A 262 26.85 -12.22 -0.25
C HIS A 262 26.14 -13.44 0.31
N CYS A 263 26.93 -14.36 0.83
CA CYS A 263 26.42 -15.52 1.56
C CYS A 263 26.27 -15.17 3.04
N TYR A 264 25.05 -15.22 3.55
CA TYR A 264 24.74 -15.13 4.97
C TYR A 264 24.88 -16.50 5.64
N VAL A 265 25.32 -16.49 6.89
CA VAL A 265 25.74 -17.67 7.67
C VAL A 265 24.78 -17.88 8.85
N ILE A 266 23.89 -18.86 8.75
CA ILE A 266 22.83 -19.12 9.74
C ILE A 266 23.43 -19.74 11.01
N ASP A 267 24.14 -20.86 10.88
CA ASP A 267 24.91 -21.47 11.96
C ASP A 267 26.40 -21.29 11.65
N THR A 268 27.23 -21.08 12.67
CA THR A 268 28.69 -20.88 12.54
C THR A 268 29.50 -22.10 12.99
N ASP A 269 28.87 -23.16 13.52
CA ASP A 269 29.55 -24.38 13.99
C ASP A 269 29.76 -25.40 12.86
N PRO A 270 31.01 -25.63 12.42
CA PRO A 270 31.34 -26.60 11.38
C PRO A 270 30.92 -28.03 11.66
N LYS A 271 30.81 -28.40 12.95
CA LYS A 271 30.50 -29.77 13.37
C LYS A 271 29.02 -30.12 13.19
N LYS A 272 28.15 -29.12 13.09
CA LYS A 272 26.71 -29.31 12.82
C LYS A 272 26.38 -29.44 11.34
N TYR A 273 27.31 -29.08 10.44
CA TYR A 273 27.09 -29.18 8.99
C TYR A 273 27.19 -30.61 8.44
N ASN A 274 27.41 -31.61 9.30
CA ASN A 274 27.85 -32.94 8.90
C ASN A 274 27.02 -34.06 9.54
N ILE A 275 25.70 -33.91 9.66
CA ILE A 275 24.83 -35.02 10.06
C ILE A 275 23.48 -34.86 9.35
N GLY A 276 23.04 -35.91 8.63
CA GLY A 276 21.67 -36.09 8.14
C GLY A 276 20.67 -36.26 9.28
N GLY A 277 20.58 -35.23 10.11
CA GLY A 277 19.77 -35.15 11.31
C GLY A 277 18.56 -34.28 11.04
N ASN A 278 17.40 -34.90 11.14
CA ASN A 278 16.07 -34.30 10.99
C ASN A 278 15.70 -33.39 12.20
N GLU A 279 16.65 -32.62 12.73
CA GLU A 279 16.42 -31.72 13.86
C GLU A 279 15.96 -30.33 13.38
N SER A 280 14.65 -30.26 13.17
CA SER A 280 13.77 -29.08 13.13
C SER A 280 14.30 -27.83 12.41
N VAL A 281 14.04 -27.77 11.11
CA VAL A 281 14.04 -26.51 10.36
C VAL A 281 12.63 -25.96 10.38
N ASN A 282 12.37 -25.02 11.28
CA ASN A 282 11.05 -24.40 11.41
C ASN A 282 11.09 -22.90 11.71
N GLU A 283 12.26 -22.25 11.67
CA GLU A 283 12.35 -20.81 11.92
C GLU A 283 12.62 -20.05 10.62
N ALA A 284 11.82 -19.01 10.39
CA ALA A 284 12.03 -18.07 9.30
C ALA A 284 13.44 -17.48 9.38
N VAL A 285 14.18 -17.57 8.29
CA VAL A 285 15.57 -17.07 8.21
C VAL A 285 15.59 -15.64 7.65
N VAL A 286 14.75 -15.39 6.64
CA VAL A 286 14.58 -14.09 6.01
C VAL A 286 13.10 -13.83 5.80
N GLU A 287 12.66 -12.62 6.13
CA GLU A 287 11.37 -12.10 5.72
C GLU A 287 11.60 -10.88 4.83
N VAL A 288 10.88 -10.81 3.73
CA VAL A 288 10.89 -9.67 2.80
C VAL A 288 9.46 -9.22 2.55
N ARG A 289 9.20 -7.91 2.57
CA ARG A 289 7.86 -7.36 2.31
C ARG A 289 7.93 -6.30 1.22
N SER A 290 6.91 -6.28 0.36
CA SER A 290 6.61 -5.11 -0.46
C SER A 290 5.62 -4.21 0.31
N PRO A 291 6.01 -2.98 0.70
CA PRO A 291 5.05 -2.04 1.29
C PRO A 291 3.92 -1.67 0.32
N LEU A 292 4.20 -1.74 -0.99
CA LEU A 292 3.26 -1.39 -2.05
C LEU A 292 2.11 -2.41 -2.14
N THR A 293 2.43 -3.69 -2.33
CA THR A 293 1.42 -4.74 -2.54
C THR A 293 0.98 -5.42 -1.26
N GLY A 294 1.74 -5.30 -0.17
CA GLY A 294 1.53 -6.06 1.06
C GLY A 294 1.97 -7.53 0.95
N ILE A 295 2.43 -7.97 -0.23
CA ILE A 295 2.95 -9.33 -0.41
C ILE A 295 4.23 -9.47 0.41
N SER A 296 4.31 -10.58 1.13
CA SER A 296 5.47 -10.91 1.93
C SER A 296 5.99 -12.30 1.55
N LEU A 297 7.30 -12.46 1.70
CA LEU A 297 8.02 -13.70 1.45
C LEU A 297 8.75 -14.08 2.72
N THR A 298 8.46 -15.27 3.23
CA THR A 298 9.19 -15.91 4.33
C THR A 298 10.03 -17.03 3.75
N PHE A 299 11.35 -16.92 3.91
CA PHE A 299 12.32 -17.89 3.43
C PHE A 299 12.83 -18.74 4.60
N SER A 300 12.79 -20.06 4.41
CA SER A 300 13.32 -21.04 5.35
C SER A 300 14.18 -22.06 4.60
N THR A 301 15.24 -22.55 5.23
CA THR A 301 16.11 -23.53 4.60
C THR A 301 16.76 -24.44 5.63
N THR A 302 17.02 -25.68 5.21
CA THR A 302 17.83 -26.65 5.96
C THR A 302 19.33 -26.46 5.74
N GLU A 303 19.71 -25.62 4.77
CA GLU A 303 21.11 -25.34 4.51
C GLU A 303 21.70 -24.39 5.55
N PRO A 304 23.00 -24.48 5.84
CA PRO A 304 23.64 -23.68 6.88
C PRO A 304 23.76 -22.18 6.51
N GLY A 305 23.47 -21.81 5.26
CA GLY A 305 23.48 -20.43 4.80
C GLY A 305 22.66 -20.22 3.54
N PHE A 306 22.68 -18.97 3.07
CA PHE A 306 22.01 -18.59 1.83
C PHE A 306 22.71 -17.40 1.18
N GLN A 307 22.68 -17.35 -0.15
CA GLN A 307 23.09 -16.18 -0.91
C GLN A 307 21.93 -15.17 -0.92
N PHE A 308 22.21 -13.94 -0.51
CA PHE A 308 21.34 -12.80 -0.76
C PHE A 308 21.94 -11.95 -1.88
N TYR A 309 21.28 -11.98 -3.04
CA TYR A 309 21.72 -11.26 -4.23
C TYR A 309 20.63 -10.33 -4.72
N THR A 310 20.97 -9.06 -4.94
CA THR A 310 19.98 -8.02 -5.27
C THR A 310 19.94 -7.70 -6.75
N GLY A 311 20.27 -8.65 -7.64
CA GLY A 311 20.11 -8.43 -9.09
C GLY A 311 21.04 -7.38 -9.68
N ASN A 312 22.28 -7.29 -9.16
CA ASN A 312 23.25 -6.25 -9.52
C ASN A 312 23.70 -6.28 -11.00
N ASN A 313 23.53 -7.42 -11.67
CA ASN A 313 23.90 -7.64 -13.07
C ASN A 313 22.69 -7.78 -14.01
N VAL A 314 21.46 -7.49 -13.53
CA VAL A 314 20.30 -7.39 -14.41
C VAL A 314 20.42 -6.10 -15.23
N THR A 315 20.14 -6.18 -16.52
CA THR A 315 20.38 -5.09 -17.48
C THR A 315 19.14 -4.81 -18.32
N GLU A 316 19.15 -3.68 -19.02
CA GLU A 316 18.09 -3.28 -19.97
C GLU A 316 17.98 -4.22 -21.19
N ALA A 317 18.91 -5.17 -21.36
CA ALA A 317 18.78 -6.23 -22.36
C ALA A 317 17.64 -7.21 -22.04
N GLN A 318 17.27 -7.36 -20.76
CA GLN A 318 16.12 -8.18 -20.36
C GLN A 318 14.86 -7.33 -20.23
N ARG A 319 13.69 -7.94 -20.41
CA ARG A 319 12.40 -7.27 -20.35
C ARG A 319 11.43 -8.02 -19.45
N THR A 320 10.46 -7.31 -18.89
CA THR A 320 9.38 -7.89 -18.09
C THR A 320 8.54 -8.87 -18.91
N LYS A 321 7.95 -9.85 -18.23
CA LYS A 321 6.92 -10.72 -18.82
C LYS A 321 5.64 -9.93 -19.11
N THR A 322 4.81 -10.44 -20.02
CA THR A 322 3.48 -9.86 -20.32
C THR A 322 2.53 -9.87 -19.11
N THR A 323 2.75 -10.79 -18.17
CA THR A 323 2.03 -10.89 -16.89
C THR A 323 2.36 -9.76 -15.92
N GLN A 324 3.45 -9.03 -16.18
CA GLN A 324 3.97 -7.96 -15.34
C GLN A 324 3.66 -6.60 -15.97
N ALA A 325 4.02 -6.39 -17.25
CA ALA A 325 3.76 -5.13 -17.94
C ALA A 325 3.41 -5.32 -19.42
N VAL A 326 2.46 -4.51 -19.90
CA VAL A 326 2.07 -4.44 -21.32
C VAL A 326 1.99 -2.96 -21.74
N PRO A 327 2.88 -2.46 -22.63
CA PRO A 327 3.96 -3.21 -23.28
C PRO A 327 5.06 -3.63 -22.30
N ALA A 328 5.81 -4.68 -22.66
CA ALA A 328 6.97 -5.12 -21.88
C ALA A 328 8.01 -4.00 -21.77
N ILE A 329 8.49 -3.77 -20.55
CA ILE A 329 9.46 -2.72 -20.21
C ILE A 329 10.83 -3.34 -19.91
N GLU A 330 11.89 -2.56 -20.06
CA GLU A 330 13.27 -2.98 -19.81
C GLU A 330 13.53 -3.14 -18.32
N LEU A 331 14.13 -4.28 -17.95
CA LEU A 331 14.60 -4.52 -16.58
C LEU A 331 15.89 -3.72 -16.35
N ARG A 332 16.24 -3.50 -15.09
CA ARG A 332 17.46 -2.77 -14.74
C ARG A 332 18.14 -3.40 -13.54
N LYS A 333 19.29 -2.85 -13.18
CA LYS A 333 19.98 -3.20 -11.93
C LYS A 333 18.97 -3.14 -10.77
N ASN A 334 18.97 -4.16 -9.93
CA ASN A 334 18.07 -4.28 -8.79
C ASN A 334 16.59 -4.51 -9.14
N SER A 335 16.25 -4.95 -10.35
CA SER A 335 14.85 -5.32 -10.69
C SER A 335 14.27 -6.51 -9.91
N GLY A 336 15.12 -7.33 -9.30
CA GLY A 336 14.71 -8.47 -8.48
C GLY A 336 15.82 -8.89 -7.51
N PHE A 337 15.47 -9.62 -6.46
CA PHE A 337 16.40 -10.21 -5.51
C PHE A 337 16.28 -11.75 -5.46
N CYS A 338 17.35 -12.42 -5.08
CA CYS A 338 17.42 -13.87 -4.91
C CYS A 338 17.72 -14.22 -3.44
N LEU A 339 17.11 -15.31 -2.99
CA LEU A 339 17.43 -15.99 -1.73
C LEU A 339 17.77 -17.44 -2.08
N GLU A 340 19.05 -17.69 -2.33
CA GLU A 340 19.52 -19.00 -2.78
C GLU A 340 20.04 -19.77 -1.58
N ARG A 341 19.39 -20.87 -1.20
CA ARG A 341 19.97 -21.77 -0.18
C ARG A 341 21.39 -22.16 -0.58
N LYS A 342 22.29 -22.29 0.39
CA LYS A 342 23.70 -22.52 0.12
C LYS A 342 24.37 -23.29 1.25
N LYS A 343 25.09 -24.35 0.89
CA LYS A 343 26.07 -24.96 1.80
C LYS A 343 27.21 -23.96 2.05
N LEU A 344 27.60 -23.76 3.32
CA LEU A 344 28.47 -22.66 3.78
C LEU A 344 29.96 -22.79 3.46
N ALA A 345 30.25 -23.49 2.40
CA ALA A 345 31.34 -24.39 2.48
C ALA A 345 32.27 -24.07 1.30
N ASN A 346 33.10 -23.04 1.55
CA ASN A 346 34.53 -22.91 1.22
C ASN A 346 35.03 -21.57 1.78
N ILE A 347 35.68 -21.63 2.95
CA ILE A 347 36.21 -20.50 3.70
C ILE A 347 37.41 -21.09 4.46
N LEU A 348 38.66 -20.91 4.00
CA LEU A 348 39.98 -21.25 4.62
C LEU A 348 40.88 -22.26 3.82
N PRO A 349 42.23 -22.26 4.02
CA PRO A 349 43.21 -23.01 3.21
C PRO A 349 43.26 -24.54 3.40
N GLU A 350 43.87 -25.20 2.41
CA GLU A 350 44.07 -26.64 2.07
C GLU A 350 43.74 -27.77 3.08
N GLU A 351 44.01 -27.68 4.39
CA GLU A 351 43.73 -28.81 5.32
C GLU A 351 42.24 -29.02 5.62
N PHE A 352 41.37 -28.07 5.24
CA PHE A 352 39.92 -28.11 5.47
C PHE A 352 39.06 -28.29 4.20
N ALA A 353 39.67 -28.33 3.01
CA ALA A 353 38.98 -28.18 1.71
C ALA A 353 38.10 -29.39 1.30
N MET A 354 38.30 -30.56 1.90
CA MET A 354 37.67 -31.81 1.46
C MET A 354 36.23 -32.05 1.96
N ASN A 355 35.71 -31.26 2.90
CA ASN A 355 34.41 -31.52 3.55
C ASN A 355 33.34 -30.46 3.27
N LEU A 356 33.61 -29.55 2.33
CA LEU A 356 32.85 -28.29 2.20
C LEU A 356 32.06 -28.18 0.89
N ILE A 357 32.05 -29.24 0.13
CA ILE A 357 30.89 -29.57 -0.67
C ILE A 357 30.42 -30.90 -0.09
N GLN A 358 29.12 -31.21 -0.11
CA GLN A 358 28.75 -32.56 0.30
C GLN A 358 29.46 -33.51 -0.66
N VAL A 359 30.46 -34.20 -0.13
CA VAL A 359 31.12 -35.28 -0.83
C VAL A 359 30.14 -36.42 -0.73
N LEU A 360 29.47 -36.69 -1.83
CA LEU A 360 28.67 -37.90 -1.93
C LEU A 360 29.66 -39.02 -2.21
N CYS A 361 29.69 -40.01 -1.32
CA CYS A 361 30.44 -41.24 -1.51
C CYS A 361 29.51 -42.37 -1.97
N PRO A 362 29.97 -43.29 -2.83
CA PRO A 362 29.24 -44.52 -3.12
C PRO A 362 29.08 -45.35 -1.84
N ALA A 363 27.85 -45.72 -1.48
CA ALA A 363 27.60 -46.64 -0.36
C ALA A 363 27.44 -48.09 -0.87
N GLU A 364 27.94 -49.06 -0.10
CA GLU A 364 27.59 -50.48 -0.23
C GLU A 364 26.07 -50.68 -0.03
N GLU A 365 25.48 -51.69 -0.68
CA GLU A 365 24.04 -51.87 -0.99
C GLU A 365 23.03 -51.74 0.17
N ASP A 366 23.42 -51.63 1.45
CA ASP A 366 22.53 -51.73 2.63
C ASP A 366 22.53 -50.53 3.61
N ALA A 367 23.23 -49.42 3.34
CA ALA A 367 23.14 -48.23 4.20
C ALA A 367 21.91 -47.36 3.85
N LYS A 368 20.99 -47.17 4.82
CA LYS A 368 19.89 -46.19 4.74
C LYS A 368 20.49 -44.82 4.36
N ARG A 369 20.22 -44.39 3.14
CA ARG A 369 20.72 -43.12 2.57
C ARG A 369 20.11 -41.94 3.36
N PRO A 370 20.87 -40.89 3.68
CA PRO A 370 20.28 -39.70 4.27
C PRO A 370 19.26 -39.09 3.30
N GLU A 371 17.99 -39.06 3.69
CA GLU A 371 16.94 -38.24 3.06
C GLU A 371 17.15 -36.81 3.54
N ASP A 372 18.16 -36.14 3.00
CA ASP A 372 18.51 -34.81 3.45
C ASP A 372 18.06 -33.76 2.42
N THR A 373 17.37 -32.74 2.96
CA THR A 373 17.42 -31.34 2.53
C THR A 373 16.14 -30.77 1.89
N LEU A 374 15.21 -30.38 2.78
CA LEU A 374 14.04 -29.54 2.51
C LEU A 374 14.42 -28.07 2.30
N THR A 375 13.79 -27.37 1.35
CA THR A 375 13.85 -25.90 1.28
C THR A 375 12.46 -25.36 1.01
N GLY A 376 11.89 -24.68 2.00
CA GLY A 376 10.55 -24.11 1.93
C GLY A 376 10.61 -22.60 1.73
N VAL A 377 9.98 -22.11 0.67
CA VAL A 377 9.62 -20.69 0.54
C VAL A 377 8.14 -20.57 0.87
N LYS A 378 7.82 -19.94 1.99
CA LYS A 378 6.44 -19.64 2.37
C LYS A 378 6.08 -18.26 1.84
N LEU A 379 5.18 -18.21 0.85
CA LEU A 379 4.65 -16.98 0.29
C LEU A 379 3.28 -16.71 0.88
N THR A 380 3.25 -16.31 2.14
CA THR A 380 2.00 -15.88 2.76
C THR A 380 1.63 -14.47 2.34
N ASP A 381 0.35 -14.27 2.02
CA ASP A 381 -0.29 -13.01 2.40
C ASP A 381 -0.17 -12.96 3.94
N VAL A 382 0.63 -12.03 4.50
CA VAL A 382 1.00 -12.00 5.95
C VAL A 382 -0.15 -11.54 6.84
N TRP A 383 -1.34 -11.89 6.44
CA TRP A 383 -2.54 -11.51 7.11
C TRP A 383 -3.36 -12.77 7.28
N THR A 384 -2.93 -13.64 8.21
CA THR A 384 -3.95 -14.41 8.92
C THR A 384 -4.94 -13.37 9.43
N GLU A 385 -6.23 -13.54 9.15
CA GLU A 385 -7.23 -12.50 9.41
C GLU A 385 -7.09 -11.95 10.84
N THR A 386 -6.76 -12.82 11.80
CA THR A 386 -6.55 -12.47 13.22
C THR A 386 -5.30 -11.62 13.51
N GLU A 387 -4.16 -11.84 12.85
CA GLU A 387 -2.95 -11.01 13.01
C GLU A 387 -3.05 -9.68 12.21
N ARG A 388 -3.80 -9.67 11.09
CA ARG A 388 -4.15 -8.45 10.34
C ARG A 388 -4.92 -7.45 11.17
N PHE A 389 -5.81 -7.94 12.02
CA PHE A 389 -6.52 -7.10 12.96
C PHE A 389 -5.57 -6.62 14.06
N ALA A 390 -4.84 -7.52 14.73
CA ALA A 390 -3.93 -7.14 15.83
C ALA A 390 -2.89 -6.10 15.40
N ASP A 391 -2.19 -6.30 14.28
CA ASP A 391 -1.17 -5.36 13.80
C ASP A 391 -1.76 -4.06 13.27
N THR A 392 -2.98 -4.04 12.68
CA THR A 392 -3.61 -2.76 12.31
C THR A 392 -4.07 -1.99 13.54
N PHE A 393 -4.58 -2.69 14.57
CA PHE A 393 -4.90 -2.10 15.86
C PHE A 393 -3.62 -1.56 16.54
N ASP A 394 -2.54 -2.33 16.52
CA ASP A 394 -1.24 -1.98 17.11
C ASP A 394 -0.51 -0.90 16.30
N GLU A 395 -0.64 -0.84 14.96
CA GLU A 395 -0.12 0.26 14.13
C GLU A 395 -0.90 1.56 14.40
N ILE A 396 -2.22 1.49 14.53
CA ILE A 396 -3.05 2.64 14.90
C ILE A 396 -2.68 3.14 16.31
N GLU A 397 -2.41 2.25 17.26
CA GLU A 397 -1.95 2.60 18.62
C GLU A 397 -0.48 3.07 18.65
N PHE A 398 0.42 2.43 17.90
CA PHE A 398 1.84 2.76 17.81
C PHE A 398 2.08 4.12 17.14
N PHE A 399 1.38 4.43 16.05
CA PHE A 399 1.47 5.75 15.40
C PHE A 399 0.78 6.84 16.19
N ALA A 400 -0.20 6.48 17.03
CA ALA A 400 -0.66 7.39 18.05
C ALA A 400 0.54 7.77 18.94
N ASP A 401 1.21 6.79 19.55
CA ASP A 401 2.32 7.04 20.46
C ASP A 401 3.58 7.68 19.82
N LEU A 402 3.94 7.34 18.57
CA LEU A 402 5.14 7.83 17.88
C LEU A 402 5.06 9.35 17.58
N ASN A 403 3.85 9.88 17.38
CA ASN A 403 3.64 11.27 16.97
C ASN A 403 3.72 12.30 18.10
N ARG A 404 3.86 11.85 19.36
CA ARG A 404 3.98 12.76 20.51
C ARG A 404 5.30 13.56 20.52
N SER A 405 6.31 13.13 19.75
CA SER A 405 7.70 13.62 19.88
C SER A 405 8.29 14.36 18.67
N ARG A 406 7.70 14.29 17.45
CA ARG A 406 8.32 14.82 16.22
C ARG A 406 7.44 15.70 15.30
N PHE A 407 6.29 16.14 15.78
CA PHE A 407 5.19 16.52 14.89
C PHE A 407 5.19 17.96 14.31
N LEU A 408 6.06 18.89 14.74
CA LEU A 408 6.10 20.23 14.12
C LEU A 408 6.77 20.26 12.73
N ALA A 409 7.36 19.16 12.27
CA ALA A 409 8.15 19.12 11.03
C ALA A 409 7.38 18.66 9.77
N THR A 410 6.20 18.02 9.90
CA THR A 410 5.62 17.28 8.76
C THR A 410 4.10 17.38 8.67
N ILE A 411 3.57 18.59 8.58
CA ILE A 411 2.13 18.85 8.33
C ILE A 411 1.70 18.37 6.93
N SER A 412 2.63 18.13 5.99
CA SER A 412 2.33 17.65 4.63
C SER A 412 2.11 16.14 4.49
N ALA A 413 2.51 15.31 5.46
CA ALA A 413 2.45 13.84 5.33
C ALA A 413 1.11 13.22 5.73
N GLN A 414 0.20 13.97 6.36
CA GLN A 414 -1.04 13.40 6.92
C GLN A 414 -2.11 13.07 5.89
N ASN A 415 -2.22 13.85 4.80
CA ASN A 415 -3.11 13.48 3.70
C ASN A 415 -2.63 12.18 3.05
N ALA A 416 -1.32 12.03 2.86
CA ALA A 416 -0.73 10.81 2.32
C ALA A 416 -1.00 9.58 3.21
N PHE A 417 -1.05 9.76 4.55
CA PHE A 417 -1.32 8.66 5.47
C PHE A 417 -2.80 8.29 5.57
N ALA A 418 -3.72 9.26 5.62
CA ALA A 418 -5.15 8.96 5.55
C ALA A 418 -5.52 8.34 4.19
N GLU A 419 -4.86 8.76 3.11
CA GLU A 419 -4.95 8.14 1.79
C GLU A 419 -4.38 6.72 1.75
N SER A 420 -3.39 6.39 2.59
CA SER A 420 -2.83 5.03 2.68
C SER A 420 -3.60 4.09 3.63
N VAL A 421 -4.10 4.61 4.76
CA VAL A 421 -4.81 3.82 5.80
C VAL A 421 -6.31 3.72 5.51
N GLY A 422 -6.92 4.73 4.89
CA GLY A 422 -8.33 4.72 4.50
C GLY A 422 -8.70 3.46 3.70
N PRO A 423 -8.00 3.12 2.62
CA PRO A 423 -8.24 1.89 1.87
C PRO A 423 -8.07 0.61 2.69
N LEU A 424 -7.16 0.59 3.67
CA LEU A 424 -6.96 -0.54 4.59
C LEU A 424 -8.14 -0.69 5.54
N ILE A 425 -8.63 0.40 6.14
CA ILE A 425 -9.84 0.38 6.97
C ILE A 425 -11.06 -0.07 6.16
N VAL A 426 -11.19 0.39 4.91
CA VAL A 426 -12.27 -0.06 4.02
C VAL A 426 -12.16 -1.56 3.69
N ALA A 427 -10.95 -2.08 3.49
CA ALA A 427 -10.72 -3.50 3.28
C ALA A 427 -11.03 -4.32 4.56
N LEU A 428 -10.56 -3.86 5.73
CA LEU A 428 -10.87 -4.47 7.03
C LEU A 428 -12.38 -4.59 7.22
N ILE A 429 -13.08 -3.48 6.99
CA ILE A 429 -14.52 -3.43 7.10
C ILE A 429 -15.25 -4.46 6.20
N LYS A 430 -14.73 -4.73 5.00
CA LYS A 430 -15.32 -5.71 4.07
C LYS A 430 -15.08 -7.16 4.50
N CYS A 431 -14.03 -7.42 5.28
CA CYS A 431 -13.61 -8.76 5.70
C CYS A 431 -13.98 -9.09 7.16
N SER A 432 -14.32 -8.09 7.97
CA SER A 432 -14.60 -8.26 9.41
C SER A 432 -15.97 -8.88 9.70
N SER A 433 -16.00 -9.73 10.72
CA SER A 433 -17.22 -10.18 11.37
C SER A 433 -17.89 -9.05 12.17
N ARG A 434 -19.16 -9.24 12.56
CA ARG A 434 -19.92 -8.23 13.32
C ARG A 434 -19.23 -7.77 14.62
N PRO A 435 -18.70 -8.67 15.48
CA PRO A 435 -18.00 -8.26 16.70
C PRO A 435 -16.71 -7.46 16.42
N GLU A 436 -16.01 -7.77 15.32
CA GLU A 436 -14.80 -7.05 14.91
C GLU A 436 -15.12 -5.66 14.40
N LEU A 437 -16.21 -5.50 13.64
CA LEU A 437 -16.72 -4.18 13.23
C LEU A 437 -17.12 -3.33 14.44
N GLU A 438 -17.78 -3.91 15.44
CA GLU A 438 -18.12 -3.22 16.69
C GLU A 438 -16.86 -2.77 17.45
N ARG A 439 -15.84 -3.64 17.53
CA ARG A 439 -14.56 -3.29 18.15
C ARG A 439 -13.83 -2.17 17.40
N LEU A 440 -13.83 -2.22 16.06
CA LEU A 440 -13.25 -1.18 15.22
C LEU A 440 -13.94 0.17 15.43
N VAL A 441 -15.28 0.18 15.42
CA VAL A 441 -16.09 1.38 15.70
C VAL A 441 -15.79 1.92 17.09
N GLN A 442 -15.71 1.06 18.11
CA GLN A 442 -15.36 1.46 19.48
C GLN A 442 -13.96 2.08 19.57
N MET A 443 -12.97 1.53 18.87
CA MET A 443 -11.62 2.10 18.80
C MET A 443 -11.62 3.46 18.09
N LEU A 444 -12.25 3.57 16.93
CA LEU A 444 -12.34 4.86 16.22
C LEU A 444 -13.03 5.92 17.07
N MET A 445 -14.06 5.53 17.85
CA MET A 445 -14.72 6.40 18.83
C MET A 445 -13.81 6.74 20.02
N SER A 446 -12.97 5.83 20.51
CA SER A 446 -12.05 6.11 21.62
C SER A 446 -10.96 7.10 21.21
N LEU A 447 -10.40 6.96 20.02
CA LEU A 447 -9.45 7.91 19.44
C LEU A 447 -10.07 9.30 19.30
N LEU A 448 -11.33 9.36 18.85
CA LEU A 448 -12.05 10.62 18.72
C LEU A 448 -12.35 11.27 20.08
N LYS A 449 -12.38 10.52 21.17
CA LYS A 449 -12.54 11.03 22.55
C LYS A 449 -11.23 11.51 23.17
N SER A 450 -10.10 11.39 22.46
CA SER A 450 -8.82 11.91 22.94
C SER A 450 -8.88 13.41 23.17
N GLN A 451 -8.01 13.90 24.06
CA GLN A 451 -7.74 15.34 24.23
C GLN A 451 -6.62 15.84 23.32
N ASP A 452 -5.97 14.95 22.57
CA ASP A 452 -4.93 15.30 21.62
C ASP A 452 -5.53 15.66 20.27
N TYR A 453 -5.39 16.94 19.89
CA TYR A 453 -5.88 17.47 18.62
C TYR A 453 -5.37 16.70 17.40
N LEU A 454 -4.20 16.06 17.51
CA LEU A 454 -3.65 15.24 16.44
C LEU A 454 -4.43 13.94 16.25
N TYR A 455 -4.72 13.23 17.33
CA TYR A 455 -5.54 12.02 17.28
C TYR A 455 -6.95 12.33 16.82
N ILE A 456 -7.47 13.50 17.21
CA ILE A 456 -8.77 13.99 16.74
C ILE A 456 -8.76 14.18 15.21
N ALA A 457 -7.79 14.93 14.68
CA ALA A 457 -7.67 15.17 13.23
C ALA A 457 -7.53 13.86 12.45
N TYR A 458 -6.69 12.95 12.93
CA TYR A 458 -6.49 11.63 12.35
C TYR A 458 -7.77 10.78 12.37
N SER A 459 -8.40 10.65 13.53
CA SER A 459 -9.63 9.88 13.72
C SER A 459 -10.75 10.37 12.80
N LEU A 460 -10.94 11.70 12.67
CA LEU A 460 -11.95 12.27 11.78
C LEU A 460 -11.68 11.95 10.30
N SER A 461 -10.42 11.93 9.87
CA SER A 461 -10.06 11.50 8.50
C SER A 461 -10.36 10.01 8.25
N LEU A 462 -10.12 9.14 9.25
CA LEU A 462 -10.50 7.74 9.16
C LEU A 462 -12.03 7.57 9.09
N TRP A 463 -12.77 8.28 9.94
CA TRP A 463 -14.23 8.30 9.90
C TRP A 463 -14.77 8.72 8.53
N LEU A 464 -14.17 9.75 7.93
CA LEU A 464 -14.54 10.16 6.58
C LEU A 464 -14.32 9.04 5.55
N ALA A 465 -13.15 8.39 5.57
CA ALA A 465 -12.86 7.28 4.67
C ALA A 465 -13.85 6.11 4.83
N VAL A 466 -14.28 5.86 6.06
CA VAL A 466 -15.30 4.86 6.38
C VAL A 466 -16.64 5.23 5.74
N PHE A 467 -17.09 6.48 5.84
CA PHE A 467 -18.36 6.92 5.24
C PHE A 467 -18.31 7.01 3.70
N ASP A 468 -17.16 7.32 3.12
CA ASP A 468 -16.96 7.39 1.67
C ASP A 468 -16.83 6.00 1.02
N SER A 469 -16.80 4.93 1.82
CA SER A 469 -16.73 3.54 1.36
C SER A 469 -18.11 2.90 1.14
N ASP A 470 -18.15 1.74 0.47
CA ASP A 470 -19.39 0.95 0.29
C ASP A 470 -19.93 0.32 1.59
N PHE A 471 -19.29 0.54 2.74
CA PHE A 471 -19.65 -0.11 4.00
C PHE A 471 -21.12 0.08 4.39
N HIS A 472 -21.64 1.28 4.11
CA HIS A 472 -23.00 1.65 4.42
C HIS A 472 -24.04 1.04 3.47
N GLN A 473 -23.65 0.21 2.49
CA GLN A 473 -24.59 -0.52 1.61
C GLN A 473 -25.31 -1.65 2.34
N SER A 474 -24.71 -2.23 3.38
CA SER A 474 -25.36 -3.25 4.22
C SER A 474 -26.31 -2.61 5.24
N GLU A 475 -27.51 -3.18 5.39
CA GLU A 475 -28.48 -2.73 6.40
C GLU A 475 -27.95 -2.92 7.83
N GLU A 476 -27.21 -3.99 8.07
CA GLU A 476 -26.65 -4.30 9.39
C GLU A 476 -25.56 -3.29 9.79
N ASN A 477 -24.74 -2.88 8.82
CA ASN A 477 -23.69 -1.87 9.02
C ASN A 477 -24.29 -0.48 9.23
N ARG A 478 -25.37 -0.14 8.52
CA ARG A 478 -26.13 1.09 8.77
C ARG A 478 -26.70 1.12 10.19
N ARG A 479 -27.20 0.00 10.71
CA ARG A 479 -27.68 -0.09 12.10
C ARG A 479 -26.56 0.11 13.11
N LEU A 480 -25.39 -0.49 12.88
CA LEU A 480 -24.20 -0.25 13.73
C LEU A 480 -23.89 1.24 13.83
N PHE A 481 -23.86 1.95 12.70
CA PHE A 481 -23.60 3.38 12.73
C PHE A 481 -24.70 4.16 13.41
N ALA A 482 -25.97 3.79 13.18
CA ALA A 482 -27.10 4.47 13.80
C ALA A 482 -26.95 4.54 15.33
N ASP A 483 -26.40 3.49 15.95
CA ASP A 483 -26.16 3.43 17.40
C ASP A 483 -25.11 4.44 17.89
N HIS A 484 -24.20 4.89 17.01
CA HIS A 484 -23.10 5.81 17.33
C HIS A 484 -23.27 7.22 16.74
N LEU A 485 -24.26 7.47 15.86
CA LEU A 485 -24.42 8.75 15.15
C LEU A 485 -24.52 9.96 16.08
N THR A 486 -25.31 9.87 17.15
CA THR A 486 -25.46 10.99 18.11
C THR A 486 -24.12 11.34 18.74
N GLU A 487 -23.34 10.34 19.15
CA GLU A 487 -22.05 10.55 19.81
C GLU A 487 -21.01 11.11 18.83
N LEU A 488 -20.92 10.55 17.63
CA LEU A 488 -20.00 11.00 16.59
C LEU A 488 -20.26 12.47 16.18
N LEU A 489 -21.53 12.82 15.94
CA LEU A 489 -21.92 14.20 15.60
C LEU A 489 -21.66 15.18 16.76
N THR A 490 -21.86 14.73 17.99
CA THR A 490 -21.54 15.53 19.19
C THR A 490 -20.04 15.81 19.27
N LEU A 491 -19.20 14.78 19.04
CA LEU A 491 -17.74 14.94 19.03
C LEU A 491 -17.27 15.86 17.89
N CYS A 492 -17.86 15.77 16.69
CA CYS A 492 -17.55 16.70 15.60
C CYS A 492 -17.78 18.16 15.99
N SER A 493 -18.91 18.47 16.63
CA SER A 493 -19.21 19.81 17.15
C SER A 493 -18.24 20.23 18.26
N ILE A 494 -17.99 19.37 19.25
CA ILE A 494 -17.04 19.63 20.35
C ILE A 494 -15.64 19.94 19.80
N HIS A 495 -15.17 19.19 18.81
CA HIS A 495 -13.84 19.37 18.24
C HIS A 495 -13.74 20.66 17.43
N CYS A 496 -14.75 20.99 16.62
CA CYS A 496 -14.83 22.32 15.99
C CYS A 496 -14.80 23.45 17.03
N GLN A 497 -15.53 23.30 18.14
CA GLN A 497 -15.63 24.31 19.18
C GLN A 497 -14.33 24.47 19.98
N THR A 498 -13.72 23.36 20.42
CA THR A 498 -12.51 23.35 21.24
C THR A 498 -11.30 23.87 20.47
N CYS A 499 -11.23 23.65 19.15
CA CYS A 499 -10.19 24.21 18.29
C CYS A 499 -10.29 25.73 18.13
N ASN A 500 -11.41 26.36 18.53
CA ASN A 500 -11.55 27.82 18.53
C ASN A 500 -11.05 28.49 19.81
N GLN A 501 -10.79 27.71 20.87
CA GLN A 501 -10.30 28.28 22.12
C GLN A 501 -8.89 28.83 21.87
N ASN A 502 -8.62 30.05 22.36
CA ASN A 502 -7.36 30.79 22.17
C ASN A 502 -6.16 30.11 22.87
N ASP A 503 -5.93 28.83 22.62
CA ASP A 503 -4.65 28.21 22.92
C ASP A 503 -3.69 28.73 21.86
N THR A 504 -2.66 29.49 22.26
CA THR A 504 -1.64 30.12 21.40
C THR A 504 -0.80 29.13 20.58
N LYS A 505 -1.25 27.87 20.50
CA LYS A 505 -0.53 26.72 19.96
C LYS A 505 -1.06 26.22 18.61
N LEU A 506 -2.31 26.53 18.22
CA LEU A 506 -2.89 26.01 16.96
C LEU A 506 -2.98 27.11 15.90
N THR A 507 -2.33 26.90 14.76
CA THR A 507 -2.44 27.82 13.62
C THR A 507 -3.81 27.67 12.93
N PRO A 508 -4.31 28.71 12.24
CA PRO A 508 -5.55 28.61 11.45
C PRO A 508 -5.54 27.45 10.44
N GLU A 509 -4.39 27.14 9.85
CA GLU A 509 -4.20 26.01 8.94
C GLU A 509 -4.43 24.69 9.67
N PHE A 510 -3.85 24.53 10.86
CA PHE A 510 -4.04 23.32 11.67
C PHE A 510 -5.49 23.13 12.09
N GLN A 511 -6.20 24.21 12.44
CA GLN A 511 -7.63 24.11 12.77
C GLN A 511 -8.46 23.53 11.62
N LEU A 512 -8.09 23.77 10.36
CA LEU A 512 -8.79 23.18 9.22
C LEU A 512 -8.60 21.66 9.12
N HIS A 513 -7.48 21.11 9.60
CA HIS A 513 -7.30 19.65 9.66
C HIS A 513 -8.28 18.95 10.60
N ILE A 514 -8.99 19.69 11.46
CA ILE A 514 -10.06 19.18 12.30
C ILE A 514 -11.42 19.57 11.73
N LYS A 515 -11.60 20.87 11.43
CA LYS A 515 -12.88 21.42 10.97
C LYS A 515 -13.34 20.83 9.63
N VAL A 516 -12.43 20.66 8.67
CA VAL A 516 -12.78 20.16 7.33
C VAL A 516 -13.22 18.68 7.38
N PRO A 517 -12.45 17.74 7.96
CA PRO A 517 -12.89 16.36 8.10
C PRO A 517 -14.17 16.20 8.93
N ALA A 518 -14.35 16.99 10.00
CA ALA A 518 -15.59 16.98 10.78
C ALA A 518 -16.82 17.37 9.93
N LEU A 519 -16.74 18.47 9.18
CA LEU A 519 -17.84 18.92 8.31
C LEU A 519 -18.11 17.96 7.15
N LYS A 520 -17.07 17.38 6.55
CA LYS A 520 -17.23 16.35 5.52
C LYS A 520 -17.90 15.10 6.10
N THR A 521 -17.50 14.66 7.29
CA THR A 521 -18.13 13.54 8.00
C THR A 521 -19.62 13.80 8.25
N VAL A 522 -19.98 14.99 8.74
CA VAL A 522 -21.39 15.41 8.90
C VAL A 522 -22.15 15.32 7.57
N ARG A 523 -21.57 15.84 6.49
CA ARG A 523 -22.19 15.78 5.16
C ARG A 523 -22.38 14.34 4.69
N SER A 524 -21.36 13.48 4.81
CA SER A 524 -21.45 12.08 4.39
C SER A 524 -22.50 11.32 5.22
N ILE A 525 -22.62 11.60 6.52
CA ILE A 525 -23.71 11.05 7.35
C ILE A 525 -25.09 11.46 6.81
N LEU A 526 -25.30 12.75 6.51
CA LEU A 526 -26.57 13.23 5.96
C LEU A 526 -26.90 12.60 4.60
N HIS A 527 -25.88 12.38 3.77
CA HIS A 527 -26.01 11.76 2.46
C HIS A 527 -26.36 10.27 2.58
N VAL A 528 -25.53 9.51 3.30
CA VAL A 528 -25.65 8.05 3.45
C VAL A 528 -26.96 7.66 4.16
N MET A 529 -27.35 8.41 5.19
CA MET A 529 -28.52 8.10 6.00
C MET A 529 -29.82 8.71 5.45
N SER A 530 -29.78 9.34 4.27
CA SER A 530 -30.95 9.98 3.64
C SER A 530 -32.08 9.03 3.25
N SER A 531 -31.74 7.76 3.01
CA SER A 531 -32.68 6.75 2.51
C SER A 531 -33.40 5.96 3.62
N GLN A 532 -33.08 6.18 4.90
CA GLN A 532 -33.60 5.40 6.04
C GLN A 532 -34.10 6.29 7.20
N THR A 533 -35.01 5.75 8.02
CA THR A 533 -35.62 6.42 9.20
C THR A 533 -34.67 6.63 10.39
N ALA A 534 -33.35 6.56 10.18
CA ALA A 534 -32.33 6.65 11.23
C ALA A 534 -31.94 8.10 11.60
N LEU A 535 -32.12 9.06 10.68
CA LEU A 535 -31.87 10.47 10.97
C LEU A 535 -33.02 11.10 11.75
N THR A 536 -32.69 11.72 12.90
CA THR A 536 -33.63 12.46 13.74
C THR A 536 -33.40 13.96 13.58
N SER A 537 -34.35 14.78 14.05
CA SER A 537 -34.16 16.23 14.12
C SER A 537 -32.99 16.64 15.03
N ALA A 538 -32.65 15.80 16.03
CA ALA A 538 -31.48 16.00 16.88
C ALA A 538 -30.17 15.82 16.10
N HIS A 539 -30.08 14.81 15.24
CA HIS A 539 -28.90 14.59 14.38
C HIS A 539 -28.66 15.78 13.44
N VAL A 540 -29.72 16.29 12.79
CA VAL A 540 -29.60 17.49 11.93
C VAL A 540 -29.20 18.72 12.73
N SER A 541 -29.75 18.88 13.93
CA SER A 541 -29.39 20.01 14.80
C SER A 541 -27.92 20.00 15.20
N LEU A 542 -27.36 18.82 15.49
CA LEU A 542 -25.91 18.65 15.75
C LEU A 542 -25.06 18.96 14.50
N GLY A 543 -25.51 18.55 13.31
CA GLY A 543 -24.83 18.89 12.06
C GLY A 543 -24.79 20.40 11.80
N LEU A 544 -25.93 21.09 11.99
CA LEU A 544 -26.00 22.55 11.90
C LEU A 544 -25.15 23.25 12.98
N GLN A 545 -25.13 22.70 14.20
CA GLN A 545 -24.28 23.19 15.28
C GLN A 545 -22.79 23.06 14.93
N THR A 546 -22.37 21.94 14.35
CA THR A 546 -20.99 21.74 13.87
C THR A 546 -20.57 22.81 12.84
N CYS A 547 -21.47 23.17 11.92
CA CYS A 547 -21.24 24.26 10.97
C CYS A 547 -21.11 25.63 11.66
N ALA A 548 -21.91 25.90 12.69
CA ALA A 548 -21.80 27.14 13.47
C ALA A 548 -20.48 27.18 14.26
N ASP A 549 -20.10 26.07 14.88
CA ASP A 549 -18.86 25.93 15.66
C ASP A 549 -17.60 26.01 14.78
N ALA A 550 -17.69 25.80 13.47
CA ALA A 550 -16.56 26.00 12.56
C ALA A 550 -16.08 27.46 12.49
N ARG A 551 -16.93 28.43 12.86
CA ARG A 551 -16.65 29.88 12.92
C ARG A 551 -16.00 30.45 11.66
N LEU A 552 -16.64 30.25 10.50
CA LEU A 552 -16.14 30.73 9.21
C LEU A 552 -15.71 32.21 9.19
N GLY A 553 -16.42 33.08 9.92
CA GLY A 553 -16.12 34.52 9.99
C GLY A 553 -14.72 34.86 10.52
N ASP A 554 -14.08 33.95 11.25
CA ASP A 554 -12.72 34.15 11.77
C ASP A 554 -11.65 34.12 10.66
N TYR A 555 -11.97 33.53 9.49
CA TYR A 555 -11.03 33.36 8.37
C TYR A 555 -11.10 34.47 7.31
N HIS A 556 -11.80 35.58 7.59
CA HIS A 556 -11.97 36.67 6.63
C HIS A 556 -10.66 37.35 6.19
N SER A 557 -9.55 37.14 6.90
CA SER A 557 -8.21 37.64 6.57
C SER A 557 -7.32 36.60 5.86
N ALA A 558 -7.79 35.37 5.71
CA ALA A 558 -7.08 34.26 5.07
C ALA A 558 -8.01 33.64 3.99
N PRO A 559 -8.12 34.25 2.81
CA PRO A 559 -9.15 33.91 1.83
C PRO A 559 -9.02 32.48 1.28
N GLU A 560 -7.81 31.91 1.22
CA GLU A 560 -7.56 30.53 0.82
C GLU A 560 -8.21 29.55 1.82
N LEU A 561 -7.94 29.77 3.12
CA LEU A 561 -8.52 28.96 4.21
C LEU A 561 -10.04 29.12 4.29
N PHE A 562 -10.52 30.35 4.05
CA PHE A 562 -11.95 30.66 3.98
C PHE A 562 -12.66 29.84 2.92
N VAL A 563 -12.11 29.74 1.70
CA VAL A 563 -12.73 29.01 0.58
C VAL A 563 -12.95 27.54 0.96
N HIS A 564 -11.92 26.88 1.51
CA HIS A 564 -12.01 25.48 1.92
C HIS A 564 -13.11 25.24 2.95
N LEU A 565 -13.20 26.11 3.96
CA LEU A 565 -14.19 25.98 5.01
C LEU A 565 -15.61 26.35 4.53
N PHE A 566 -15.73 27.35 3.66
CA PHE A 566 -16.98 27.75 3.03
C PHE A 566 -17.58 26.58 2.25
N ASP A 567 -16.77 25.89 1.43
CA ASP A 567 -17.25 24.79 0.58
C ASP A 567 -17.78 23.63 1.43
N CYS A 568 -17.13 23.33 2.56
CA CYS A 568 -17.60 22.30 3.49
C CYS A 568 -18.95 22.64 4.13
N ILE A 569 -19.11 23.87 4.64
CA ILE A 569 -20.39 24.34 5.24
C ILE A 569 -21.49 24.40 4.18
N TYR A 570 -21.16 24.91 2.98
CA TYR A 570 -22.06 24.91 1.82
C TYR A 570 -22.53 23.48 1.51
N GLY A 571 -21.61 22.50 1.48
CA GLY A 571 -21.91 21.10 1.19
C GLY A 571 -22.93 20.51 2.17
N VAL A 572 -22.75 20.73 3.47
CA VAL A 572 -23.70 20.29 4.51
C VAL A 572 -25.09 20.91 4.30
N LEU A 573 -25.15 22.24 4.11
CA LEU A 573 -26.41 22.97 3.90
C LEU A 573 -27.10 22.54 2.60
N ASN A 574 -26.35 22.34 1.53
CA ASN A 574 -26.87 21.91 0.24
C ASN A 574 -27.45 20.49 0.32
N GLU A 575 -26.76 19.55 0.98
CA GLU A 575 -27.26 18.19 1.20
C GLU A 575 -28.56 18.21 2.02
N LEU A 576 -28.58 19.00 3.11
CA LEU A 576 -29.76 19.16 3.97
C LEU A 576 -30.97 19.71 3.19
N LEU A 577 -30.77 20.79 2.42
CA LEU A 577 -31.87 21.43 1.67
C LEU A 577 -32.35 20.59 0.47
N LEU A 578 -31.50 19.73 -0.08
CA LEU A 578 -31.86 18.85 -1.19
C LEU A 578 -32.58 17.58 -0.72
N GLN A 579 -31.99 16.86 0.23
CA GLN A 579 -32.44 15.53 0.64
C GLN A 579 -33.41 15.55 1.82
N HIS A 580 -33.34 16.58 2.68
CA HIS A 580 -33.96 16.56 4.01
C HIS A 580 -34.86 17.77 4.27
N LYS A 581 -35.67 18.15 3.28
CA LYS A 581 -36.49 19.39 3.30
C LYS A 581 -37.40 19.52 4.52
N SER A 582 -38.07 18.44 4.93
CA SER A 582 -38.97 18.45 6.10
C SER A 582 -38.22 18.76 7.40
N VAL A 583 -37.01 18.25 7.55
CA VAL A 583 -36.17 18.49 8.73
C VAL A 583 -35.52 19.88 8.66
N ALA A 584 -35.14 20.34 7.46
CA ALA A 584 -34.69 21.72 7.25
C ALA A 584 -35.76 22.75 7.64
N ILE A 585 -37.05 22.45 7.38
CA ILE A 585 -38.19 23.26 7.82
C ILE A 585 -38.34 23.19 9.35
N ALA A 586 -38.22 22.01 9.96
CA ALA A 586 -38.28 21.86 11.42
C ALA A 586 -37.14 22.62 12.16
N SER A 587 -35.97 22.74 11.52
CA SER A 587 -34.79 23.46 12.03
C SER A 587 -34.54 24.78 11.31
N VAL A 588 -35.62 25.44 10.87
CA VAL A 588 -35.56 26.64 10.01
C VAL A 588 -34.77 27.80 10.62
N ALA A 589 -34.88 28.03 11.93
CA ALA A 589 -34.19 29.14 12.61
C ALA A 589 -32.66 29.00 12.55
N SER A 590 -32.14 27.80 12.83
CA SER A 590 -30.70 27.51 12.78
C SER A 590 -30.19 27.51 11.35
N THR A 591 -30.93 26.90 10.43
CA THR A 591 -30.59 26.86 9.00
C THR A 591 -30.54 28.27 8.40
N HIS A 592 -31.53 29.12 8.73
CA HIS A 592 -31.58 30.53 8.35
C HIS A 592 -30.37 31.31 8.87
N THR A 593 -30.05 31.16 10.16
CA THR A 593 -28.94 31.87 10.81
C THR A 593 -27.62 31.51 10.13
N LEU A 594 -27.39 30.23 9.86
CA LEU A 594 -26.17 29.77 9.21
C LEU A 594 -26.03 30.28 7.77
N ILE A 595 -27.12 30.31 6.99
CA ILE A 595 -27.13 30.88 5.63
C ILE A 595 -26.82 32.39 5.69
N ALA A 596 -27.40 33.11 6.67
CA ALA A 596 -27.10 34.52 6.86
C ALA A 596 -25.62 34.73 7.22
N ASP A 597 -25.05 33.90 8.09
CA ASP A 597 -23.65 33.97 8.51
C ASP A 597 -22.69 33.68 7.35
N LEU A 598 -22.99 32.66 6.55
CA LEU A 598 -22.25 32.29 5.36
C LEU A 598 -22.24 33.45 4.34
N MET A 599 -23.40 34.05 4.10
CA MET A 599 -23.53 35.22 3.21
C MET A 599 -22.74 36.42 3.73
N ARG A 600 -22.86 36.72 5.03
CA ARG A 600 -22.13 37.82 5.67
C ARG A 600 -20.62 37.63 5.55
N ALA A 601 -20.12 36.43 5.86
CA ALA A 601 -18.70 36.13 5.81
C ALA A 601 -18.13 36.23 4.37
N LEU A 602 -18.88 35.72 3.37
CA LEU A 602 -18.54 35.86 1.96
C LEU A 602 -18.47 37.33 1.51
N MET A 603 -19.45 38.12 1.89
CA MET A 603 -19.49 39.56 1.60
C MET A 603 -18.33 40.30 2.25
N THR A 604 -17.96 39.91 3.48
CA THR A 604 -16.83 40.48 4.20
C THR A 604 -15.52 40.15 3.50
N VAL A 605 -15.18 38.87 3.29
CA VAL A 605 -13.90 38.48 2.64
C VAL A 605 -13.79 39.05 1.22
N SER A 606 -14.94 39.30 0.55
CA SER A 606 -15.03 39.89 -0.79
C SER A 606 -15.23 41.41 -0.80
N ALA A 607 -14.83 42.11 0.26
CA ALA A 607 -14.80 43.57 0.28
C ALA A 607 -13.94 44.11 -0.86
N GLU A 608 -14.44 45.09 -1.60
CA GLU A 608 -13.87 45.61 -2.85
C GLU A 608 -12.38 45.98 -2.72
N GLN A 609 -12.01 46.63 -1.61
CA GLN A 609 -10.63 47.03 -1.33
C GLN A 609 -9.66 45.85 -1.21
N ARG A 610 -10.12 44.69 -0.71
CA ARG A 610 -9.29 43.49 -0.53
C ARG A 610 -9.36 42.55 -1.73
N PHE A 611 -10.53 42.46 -2.34
CA PHE A 611 -10.79 41.52 -3.41
C PHE A 611 -9.91 41.77 -4.64
N VAL A 612 -9.59 43.04 -4.94
CA VAL A 612 -8.73 43.40 -6.07
C VAL A 612 -7.28 42.98 -5.85
N ASP A 613 -6.84 42.95 -4.59
CA ASP A 613 -5.46 42.62 -4.19
C ASP A 613 -5.20 41.12 -4.09
N TYR A 614 -6.24 40.27 -4.11
CA TYR A 614 -6.07 38.82 -4.10
C TYR A 614 -5.54 38.28 -5.42
N GLU A 615 -4.73 37.22 -5.33
CA GLU A 615 -4.22 36.49 -6.48
C GLU A 615 -5.37 35.95 -7.36
N PRO A 616 -5.20 35.86 -8.70
CA PRO A 616 -6.24 35.38 -9.61
C PRO A 616 -6.92 34.05 -9.21
N PRO A 617 -6.20 33.01 -8.72
CA PRO A 617 -6.82 31.76 -8.28
C PRO A 617 -7.82 31.96 -7.13
N VAL A 618 -7.44 32.72 -6.11
CA VAL A 618 -8.28 33.00 -4.94
C VAL A 618 -9.53 33.79 -5.34
N ARG A 619 -9.38 34.77 -6.24
CA ARG A 619 -10.53 35.51 -6.79
C ARG A 619 -11.50 34.57 -7.51
N HIS A 620 -10.99 33.65 -8.31
CA HIS A 620 -11.81 32.67 -9.02
C HIS A 620 -12.58 31.76 -8.05
N GLU A 621 -11.95 31.30 -6.98
CA GLU A 621 -12.59 30.47 -5.95
C GLU A 621 -13.68 31.23 -5.18
N LEU A 622 -13.44 32.50 -4.81
CA LEU A 622 -14.45 33.34 -4.19
C LEU A 622 -15.64 33.63 -5.13
N GLU A 623 -15.40 33.74 -6.44
CA GLU A 623 -16.48 33.79 -7.42
C GLU A 623 -17.31 32.50 -7.42
N ILE A 624 -16.68 31.32 -7.30
CA ILE A 624 -17.38 30.04 -7.15
C ILE A 624 -18.20 30.02 -5.86
N CYS A 625 -17.63 30.44 -4.72
CA CYS A 625 -18.36 30.57 -3.45
C CYS A 625 -19.61 31.44 -3.61
N SER A 626 -19.54 32.54 -4.35
CA SER A 626 -20.69 33.42 -4.60
C SER A 626 -21.79 32.78 -5.46
N LYS A 627 -21.44 31.92 -6.41
CA LYS A 627 -22.42 31.11 -7.18
C LYS A 627 -23.05 30.02 -6.31
N ASN A 628 -22.27 29.39 -5.43
CA ASN A 628 -22.77 28.42 -4.47
C ASN A 628 -23.73 29.07 -3.45
N MET A 629 -23.43 30.29 -3.01
CA MET A 629 -24.33 31.10 -2.18
C MET A 629 -25.66 31.39 -2.90
N ASP A 630 -25.61 31.78 -4.17
CA ASP A 630 -26.81 31.99 -5.00
C ASP A 630 -27.69 30.73 -5.08
N ARG A 631 -27.04 29.57 -5.25
CA ARG A 631 -27.72 28.26 -5.27
C ARG A 631 -28.38 27.95 -3.93
N LEU A 632 -27.73 28.19 -2.80
CA LEU A 632 -28.36 28.02 -1.48
C LEU A 632 -29.60 28.90 -1.34
N LEU A 633 -29.49 30.20 -1.65
CA LEU A 633 -30.63 31.13 -1.58
C LEU A 633 -31.78 30.69 -2.49
N THR A 634 -31.46 30.15 -3.66
CA THR A 634 -32.44 29.58 -4.60
C THR A 634 -33.13 28.34 -4.04
N LEU A 635 -32.38 27.41 -3.45
CA LEU A 635 -32.95 26.21 -2.79
C LEU A 635 -33.86 26.60 -1.63
N THR A 636 -33.41 27.55 -0.80
CA THR A 636 -34.19 28.09 0.31
C THR A 636 -35.50 28.73 -0.17
N ALA A 637 -35.46 29.55 -1.23
CA ALA A 637 -36.66 30.12 -1.83
C ALA A 637 -37.60 29.04 -2.41
N GLY A 638 -37.04 27.91 -2.87
CA GLY A 638 -37.79 26.77 -3.38
C GLY A 638 -38.57 25.98 -2.32
N LEU A 639 -38.34 26.22 -1.03
CA LEU A 639 -39.13 25.64 0.06
C LEU A 639 -40.52 26.29 0.22
N GLY A 640 -40.80 27.37 -0.52
CA GLY A 640 -42.14 27.95 -0.64
C GLY A 640 -42.61 28.66 0.64
N ALA A 641 -43.89 28.48 0.98
CA ALA A 641 -44.55 29.21 2.07
C ALA A 641 -43.91 28.96 3.44
N ASP A 642 -43.40 27.75 3.68
CA ASP A 642 -42.79 27.35 4.96
C ASP A 642 -41.52 28.17 5.29
N TYR A 643 -40.84 28.69 4.27
CA TYR A 643 -39.65 29.53 4.43
C TYR A 643 -39.90 31.02 4.16
N ALA A 644 -41.09 31.39 3.68
CA ALA A 644 -41.45 32.77 3.36
C ALA A 644 -41.36 33.71 4.57
N VAL A 645 -41.62 33.20 5.77
CA VAL A 645 -41.51 33.94 7.04
C VAL A 645 -40.07 34.38 7.34
N PHE A 646 -39.07 33.68 6.80
CA PHE A 646 -37.64 33.91 7.07
C PHE A 646 -36.93 34.67 5.95
N ALA A 647 -37.51 34.71 4.74
CA ALA A 647 -36.98 35.49 3.62
C ALA A 647 -36.72 36.98 3.96
N PRO A 648 -37.58 37.69 4.74
CA PRO A 648 -37.30 39.05 5.19
C PRO A 648 -36.03 39.17 6.04
N HIS A 649 -35.69 38.14 6.82
CA HIS A 649 -34.52 38.14 7.69
C HIS A 649 -33.22 37.99 6.89
N LEU A 650 -33.19 37.12 5.86
CA LEU A 650 -32.04 37.03 4.93
C LEU A 650 -31.85 38.34 4.17
N MET A 651 -32.94 38.93 3.69
CA MET A 651 -32.91 40.23 3.03
C MET A 651 -32.41 41.33 3.97
N ALA A 652 -32.86 41.35 5.22
CA ALA A 652 -32.39 42.28 6.24
C ALA A 652 -30.88 42.14 6.50
N ALA A 653 -30.38 40.89 6.58
CA ALA A 653 -28.97 40.61 6.77
C ALA A 653 -28.12 41.13 5.60
N TYR A 654 -28.56 40.85 4.36
CA TYR A 654 -27.90 41.33 3.14
C TYR A 654 -27.83 42.86 3.10
N VAL A 655 -28.99 43.54 3.24
CA VAL A 655 -29.07 45.01 3.23
C VAL A 655 -28.18 45.63 4.31
N SER A 656 -28.24 45.07 5.52
CA SER A 656 -27.44 45.56 6.65
C SER A 656 -25.94 45.37 6.46
N HIS A 657 -25.49 44.33 5.75
CA HIS A 657 -24.08 44.16 5.42
C HIS A 657 -23.64 45.04 4.26
N THR A 658 -24.46 45.20 3.22
CA THR A 658 -24.15 46.12 2.10
C THR A 658 -24.04 47.58 2.53
N GLU A 659 -24.71 47.97 3.62
CA GLU A 659 -24.54 49.30 4.22
C GLU A 659 -23.12 49.51 4.80
N ARG A 660 -22.51 48.44 5.30
CA ARG A 660 -21.23 48.49 6.05
C ARG A 660 -20.02 48.19 5.18
N VAL A 661 -20.18 47.38 4.14
CA VAL A 661 -19.09 46.85 3.32
C VAL A 661 -19.41 47.06 1.84
N SER A 662 -18.52 47.73 1.11
CA SER A 662 -18.56 47.75 -0.36
C SER A 662 -18.10 46.39 -0.87
N VAL A 663 -19.02 45.59 -1.39
CA VAL A 663 -18.74 44.23 -1.88
C VAL A 663 -18.38 44.29 -3.35
N HIS A 664 -17.37 43.53 -3.77
CA HIS A 664 -16.93 43.48 -5.15
C HIS A 664 -18.08 43.12 -6.13
N ALA A 665 -18.10 43.79 -7.29
CA ALA A 665 -19.22 43.75 -8.22
C ALA A 665 -19.59 42.34 -8.72
N VAL A 666 -18.60 41.47 -8.92
CA VAL A 666 -18.84 40.09 -9.39
C VAL A 666 -19.60 39.27 -8.35
N VAL A 667 -19.22 39.35 -7.08
CA VAL A 667 -19.88 38.63 -5.98
C VAL A 667 -21.31 39.15 -5.81
N LYS A 668 -21.50 40.47 -5.84
CA LYS A 668 -22.83 41.10 -5.80
C LYS A 668 -23.74 40.64 -6.94
N LYS A 669 -23.19 40.54 -8.16
CA LYS A 669 -23.90 40.06 -9.34
C LYS A 669 -24.32 38.60 -9.18
N ASN A 670 -23.42 37.74 -8.73
CA ASN A 670 -23.69 36.31 -8.62
C ASN A 670 -24.79 35.98 -7.61
N VAL A 671 -24.82 36.65 -6.46
CA VAL A 671 -25.82 36.41 -5.39
C VAL A 671 -27.22 36.99 -5.72
N MET A 672 -27.32 37.90 -6.70
CA MET A 672 -28.54 38.66 -6.94
C MET A 672 -29.72 37.83 -7.43
N SER A 673 -29.48 36.72 -8.14
CA SER A 673 -30.55 35.85 -8.65
C SER A 673 -31.35 35.21 -7.51
N GLY A 674 -30.66 34.68 -6.51
CA GLY A 674 -31.22 34.12 -5.29
C GLY A 674 -31.93 35.17 -4.45
N MET A 675 -31.35 36.38 -4.33
CA MET A 675 -32.02 37.51 -3.66
C MET A 675 -33.35 37.88 -4.34
N ASN A 676 -33.39 37.90 -5.68
CA ASN A 676 -34.61 38.15 -6.44
C ASN A 676 -35.65 37.03 -6.27
N ARG A 677 -35.22 35.78 -6.11
CA ARG A 677 -36.14 34.66 -5.77
C ARG A 677 -36.73 34.83 -4.38
N LEU A 678 -35.93 35.24 -3.39
CA LEU A 678 -36.43 35.56 -2.06
C LEU A 678 -37.44 36.71 -2.09
N LEU A 679 -37.17 37.78 -2.86
CA LEU A 679 -38.13 38.87 -3.07
C LEU A 679 -39.43 38.39 -3.72
N LYS A 680 -39.36 37.47 -4.69
CA LYS A 680 -40.53 36.86 -5.31
C LYS A 680 -41.38 36.09 -4.29
N VAL A 681 -40.74 35.32 -3.41
CA VAL A 681 -41.44 34.61 -2.32
C VAL A 681 -42.07 35.60 -1.35
N MET A 682 -41.33 36.63 -0.91
CA MET A 682 -41.84 37.68 -0.02
C MET A 682 -43.01 38.45 -0.63
N SER A 683 -43.00 38.68 -1.95
CA SER A 683 -44.06 39.41 -2.65
C SER A 683 -45.30 38.55 -2.96
N GLY A 684 -45.19 37.23 -2.85
CA GLY A 684 -46.27 36.28 -3.19
C GLY A 684 -46.92 35.58 -1.99
N ALA A 685 -46.19 35.37 -0.89
CA ALA A 685 -46.66 34.58 0.26
C ALA A 685 -47.39 35.42 1.34
N ASP A 686 -47.08 36.71 1.47
CA ASP A 686 -47.73 37.64 2.39
C ASP A 686 -47.56 39.07 1.85
N SER A 687 -48.65 39.75 1.47
CA SER A 687 -48.58 41.07 0.83
C SER A 687 -47.90 42.14 1.70
N ASN A 688 -47.78 41.89 3.02
CA ASN A 688 -47.25 42.86 3.98
C ASN A 688 -45.77 42.63 4.34
N ALA A 689 -45.14 41.52 3.95
CA ALA A 689 -43.77 41.20 4.37
C ALA A 689 -42.73 42.21 3.86
N VAL A 690 -42.91 42.70 2.62
CA VAL A 690 -42.06 43.74 2.01
C VAL A 690 -42.22 45.07 2.75
N GLU A 691 -43.46 45.50 3.00
CA GLU A 691 -43.75 46.75 3.71
C GLU A 691 -43.26 46.72 5.17
N MET A 692 -43.48 45.59 5.86
CA MET A 692 -42.99 45.38 7.22
C MET A 692 -41.47 45.47 7.29
N LEU A 693 -40.75 44.82 6.38
CA LEU A 693 -39.29 44.91 6.33
C LEU A 693 -38.83 46.35 6.06
N TYR A 694 -39.44 47.02 5.07
CA TYR A 694 -39.11 48.40 4.70
C TYR A 694 -39.31 49.39 5.87
N SER A 695 -40.41 49.23 6.62
CA SER A 695 -40.72 50.10 7.76
C SER A 695 -39.68 50.01 8.89
N ARG A 696 -39.08 48.81 9.09
CA ARG A 696 -38.07 48.54 10.13
C ARG A 696 -36.67 49.00 9.77
N PHE A 697 -36.41 49.36 8.51
CA PHE A 697 -35.12 49.90 8.09
C PHE A 697 -34.93 51.37 8.46
N THR A 698 -33.68 51.73 8.75
CA THR A 698 -33.22 53.12 8.80
C THR A 698 -33.25 53.73 7.40
N ASP A 699 -33.19 55.06 7.29
CA ASP A 699 -33.29 55.74 5.99
C ASP A 699 -32.19 55.31 5.00
N SER A 700 -30.96 55.10 5.48
CA SER A 700 -29.85 54.55 4.69
C SER A 700 -30.17 53.15 4.15
N LYS A 701 -30.63 52.24 4.99
CA LYS A 701 -31.02 50.88 4.58
C LYS A 701 -32.22 50.88 3.64
N ARG A 702 -33.18 51.80 3.80
CA ARG A 702 -34.33 51.97 2.89
C ARG A 702 -33.88 52.34 1.47
N GLN A 703 -32.88 53.21 1.33
CA GLN A 703 -32.34 53.57 0.00
C GLN A 703 -31.71 52.34 -0.69
N ILE A 704 -30.91 51.56 0.04
CA ILE A 704 -30.29 50.33 -0.48
C ILE A 704 -31.36 49.32 -0.88
N PHE A 705 -32.33 49.07 0.00
CA PHE A 705 -33.41 48.12 -0.27
C PHE A 705 -34.27 48.56 -1.45
N LYS A 706 -34.62 49.85 -1.54
CA LYS A 706 -35.39 50.41 -2.66
C LYS A 706 -34.69 50.18 -4.00
N LEU A 707 -33.37 50.40 -4.06
CA LEU A 707 -32.60 50.12 -5.29
C LEU A 707 -32.67 48.64 -5.70
N ILE A 708 -32.60 47.73 -4.74
CA ILE A 708 -32.69 46.28 -5.01
C ILE A 708 -34.12 45.94 -5.48
N PHE A 709 -35.14 46.45 -4.80
CA PHE A 709 -36.55 46.17 -5.08
C PHE A 709 -37.01 46.76 -6.42
N ASP A 710 -36.62 47.98 -6.75
CA ASP A 710 -36.94 48.62 -8.04
C ASP A 710 -36.35 47.83 -9.21
N ASN A 711 -35.13 47.29 -9.06
CA ASN A 711 -34.52 46.41 -10.05
C ASN A 711 -35.28 45.07 -10.19
N PHE A 712 -35.69 44.49 -9.06
CA PHE A 712 -36.53 43.30 -9.04
C PHE A 712 -37.86 43.50 -9.78
N ASP A 713 -38.59 44.58 -9.46
CA ASP A 713 -39.91 44.87 -10.04
C ASP A 713 -39.81 45.16 -11.54
N LYS A 714 -38.78 45.91 -11.96
CA LYS A 714 -38.56 46.30 -13.35
C LYS A 714 -38.08 45.17 -14.26
N TYR A 715 -37.17 44.33 -13.79
CA TYR A 715 -36.47 43.36 -14.64
C TYR A 715 -36.87 41.91 -14.36
N TYR A 716 -37.03 41.53 -13.09
CA TYR A 716 -37.13 40.13 -12.70
C TYR A 716 -38.57 39.62 -12.54
N LYS A 717 -39.46 40.42 -11.92
CA LYS A 717 -40.82 40.02 -11.52
C LYS A 717 -41.67 39.44 -12.66
N PHE A 718 -41.51 39.96 -13.88
CA PHE A 718 -42.32 39.56 -15.04
C PHE A 718 -41.60 38.63 -16.02
N LYS A 719 -40.26 38.66 -16.07
CA LYS A 719 -39.47 37.90 -17.06
C LYS A 719 -38.81 36.64 -16.51
N GLY A 720 -38.68 36.51 -15.18
CA GLY A 720 -37.97 35.39 -14.55
C GLY A 720 -36.49 35.30 -14.92
N GLN A 721 -35.93 36.34 -15.55
CA GLN A 721 -34.55 36.47 -15.98
C GLN A 721 -34.06 37.87 -15.57
N ILE A 722 -32.76 37.99 -15.29
CA ILE A 722 -32.08 39.29 -15.16
C ILE A 722 -31.64 39.71 -16.56
#